data_AF-A0A512NR72-F1
#
_entry.id   AF-A0A512NR72-F1
#
_cell.length_a   1.000
_cell.length_b   1.000
_cell.length_c   1.000
_cell.angle_alpha   90.00
_cell.angle_beta   90.00
_cell.angle_gamma   90.00
#
_symmetry.space_group_name_H-M   'P 1'
#
loop_
_entity.id
_entity.type
_entity.pdbx_description
1 polymer ?
#
loop_
_entity_poly.entity_id
_entity_poly.type
_entity_poly.pdbx_seq_one_letter_code
_entity_poly.pdbx_strand_id
1 'polypeptide(L)'
;MIDITGETIGLKLTSAAASCSLPVRSHFIEHVYDRDSRAGTDTVIVGHGSSLFVSHDLGATWVRYDVGAITHGEPVIRCFTLDNGNRVIQTGSTKQTLLVDADWRLICRCKTGPFNWHGTWSIDQSASGTVMYGEYDRQAETMAVWRSEDLGLSWKASLTCRSRSSSLPEIRHFHTCQADPFQPGRWVVSSGDYGAENRLWVSEDDGGTWVEVAAPMLSLGSSVQLTQPRRAFRFTAIHFEPDVIIWPTDDTLGLGHAALMIAERRAPQTLRVGGLLGRNEMRALVRIADRAWLAISESKLDLEAVDLFMIRGNYTPIQIGRLPNHTGLHSAFTRTLCSKAARSGVFFSYDDPGLIDSNCRFVRWQVNFRDASPAHGHDKLVASSNVRSDAPPPVETTAVGTLPLPEEASKRLVPAGKTNPADKAWKRQGIAWLENYAGRKVSTDAARRVFESVSRNIYNTYVTEQMSALGQTQAGTRLASVLEGHIFVTKDNRKSIRLSDFQWGSPGPEDRNQLWVLQQWLPVRECLYERASANTFGATLMLVPWIRAWSDANLTPDSLASNRHLTWHDHATALRCIHLVYFLRLLLEAGRSLEEDFPRLLDFVGVHVSVLMSDDFYNRHNNHGFDQALALYLMACIFDLGELTDRARLVGRERLSEEIAVAFNEEGVHIENSPDYHAIMLARLVQAKKVFAAFGDKVESVDIENTIDKGLTFLAFAVRPDGRLPAFGDTEVKPLTFALNGIRESLGAKYLQYVLSAGNNGEEPPHLVRVFPKAGYAFIRERWGRGADFRTAIQVAVKCGFLSTFHRHDDDGAIVLHAFGEDWLIESGIFNYQEQNIYRRYLRSSLGHNIVSVLGVDASRRKPKSKIGGFVSWATDKGLTEVKLRSFMFPRYVSERQVRFDRSRRTLDLLDDVTGTTNERRNFQLRLHLPADKEICIQKERSVVVRGAHCGQSLRISLLTGNISEITLARAREAPDIAGWTSPSIGRLEEAWTLIYEAPDVHSFESHLRFEFEKTD
;
A
#
# COMPACT_ATOMS: atom_id res chain seq x y z
N MET A 1 12.97 15.50 24.88
CA MET A 1 13.17 16.83 25.49
C MET A 1 12.93 17.83 24.39
N ILE A 2 12.04 18.79 24.59
CA ILE A 2 11.60 19.76 23.58
C ILE A 2 11.66 21.14 24.25
N ASP A 3 12.42 22.07 23.68
CA ASP A 3 12.50 23.45 24.19
C ASP A 3 11.39 24.29 23.57
N ILE A 4 10.54 24.87 24.40
CA ILE A 4 9.39 25.68 23.97
C ILE A 4 9.45 26.97 24.77
N THR A 5 9.83 28.06 24.08
CA THR A 5 9.82 29.43 24.63
C THR A 5 10.51 29.56 25.99
N GLY A 6 11.65 28.89 26.21
CA GLY A 6 12.44 29.02 27.44
C GLY A 6 12.12 28.00 28.54
N GLU A 7 11.25 27.03 28.29
CA GLU A 7 11.03 25.87 29.16
C GLU A 7 11.30 24.58 28.38
N THR A 8 12.11 23.68 28.95
CA THR A 8 12.34 22.36 28.34
C THR A 8 11.35 21.34 28.88
N ILE A 9 10.50 20.81 28.00
CA ILE A 9 9.55 19.75 28.33
C ILE A 9 10.12 18.40 27.95
N GLY A 10 10.17 17.49 28.92
CA GLY A 10 10.49 16.08 28.72
C GLY A 10 9.25 15.23 28.66
N LEU A 11 8.99 14.62 27.51
CA LEU A 11 8.03 13.52 27.39
C LEU A 11 8.79 12.20 27.36
N LYS A 12 8.44 11.30 28.27
CA LYS A 12 8.93 9.92 28.29
C LYS A 12 7.73 8.98 28.18
N LEU A 13 7.82 8.05 27.26
CA LEU A 13 6.81 7.05 27.00
C LEU A 13 7.38 5.68 27.32
N THR A 14 6.68 4.90 28.13
CA THR A 14 7.13 3.59 28.59
C THR A 14 6.01 2.56 28.40
N SER A 15 6.38 1.38 27.89
CA SER A 15 5.53 0.19 28.01
C SER A 15 5.25 -0.04 29.50
N ALA A 16 3.97 -0.07 29.86
CA ALA A 16 3.56 -0.24 31.26
C ALA A 16 3.79 -1.67 31.78
N ALA A 17 4.21 -2.60 30.92
CA ALA A 17 4.53 -3.99 31.26
C ALA A 17 5.90 -4.16 31.95
N ALA A 18 6.57 -3.08 32.35
CA ALA A 18 7.87 -3.15 33.03
C ALA A 18 7.80 -3.82 34.43
N SER A 19 6.60 -3.98 35.00
CA SER A 19 6.37 -4.80 36.20
C SER A 19 5.90 -6.21 35.81
N CYS A 20 6.62 -7.26 36.23
CA CYS A 20 6.34 -8.68 35.94
C CYS A 20 4.97 -9.22 36.43
N SER A 21 4.05 -8.38 36.91
CA SER A 21 2.80 -8.79 37.57
C SER A 21 1.55 -8.75 36.69
N LEU A 22 1.58 -8.11 35.51
CA LEU A 22 0.42 -8.03 34.61
C LEU A 22 0.43 -9.13 33.53
N PRO A 23 -0.71 -9.79 33.27
CA PRO A 23 -0.82 -10.72 32.15
C PRO A 23 -0.61 -10.05 30.78
N VAL A 24 -0.07 -10.80 29.83
CA VAL A 24 0.09 -10.37 28.44
C VAL A 24 -1.27 -10.01 27.83
N ARG A 25 -1.34 -8.94 27.05
CA ARG A 25 -2.55 -8.34 26.45
C ARG A 25 -3.54 -7.72 27.45
N SER A 26 -3.15 -7.46 28.69
CA SER A 26 -3.94 -6.58 29.57
C SER A 26 -4.18 -5.23 28.89
N HIS A 27 -5.39 -4.67 28.96
CA HIS A 27 -5.76 -3.44 28.25
C HIS A 27 -6.19 -2.32 29.20
N PHE A 28 -5.88 -1.07 28.84
CA PHE A 28 -6.33 0.10 29.59
C PHE A 28 -7.84 0.21 29.57
N ILE A 29 -8.41 0.51 30.74
CA ILE A 29 -9.84 0.75 30.91
C ILE A 29 -10.09 2.16 31.46
N GLU A 30 -9.49 2.48 32.61
CA GLU A 30 -9.74 3.76 33.30
C GLU A 30 -8.49 4.25 34.06
N HIS A 31 -8.27 5.56 34.05
CA HIS A 31 -7.44 6.26 35.02
C HIS A 31 -8.41 7.12 35.83
N VAL A 32 -8.61 6.76 37.09
CA VAL A 32 -9.67 7.34 37.92
C VAL A 32 -9.46 8.83 38.04
N TYR A 33 -10.52 9.59 37.76
CA TYR A 33 -10.52 11.04 37.65
C TYR A 33 -11.30 11.65 38.81
N ASP A 34 -10.67 12.56 39.53
CA ASP A 34 -11.31 13.36 40.56
C ASP A 34 -11.95 14.59 39.89
N ARG A 35 -13.29 14.63 39.93
CA ARG A 35 -14.10 15.66 39.27
C ARG A 35 -14.03 17.00 39.98
N ASP A 36 -13.82 17.01 41.29
CA ASP A 36 -13.71 18.22 42.11
C ASP A 36 -12.39 18.93 41.85
N SER A 37 -11.27 18.19 41.95
CA SER A 37 -9.95 18.76 41.67
C SER A 37 -9.61 18.85 40.17
N ARG A 38 -10.42 18.18 39.32
CA ARG A 38 -10.22 18.07 37.86
C ARG A 38 -8.86 17.48 37.48
N ALA A 39 -8.39 16.51 38.27
CA ALA A 39 -7.10 15.86 38.13
C ALA A 39 -7.23 14.33 38.06
N GLY A 40 -6.22 13.67 37.50
CA GLY A 40 -6.09 12.22 37.67
C GLY A 40 -5.79 11.89 39.13
N THR A 41 -6.24 10.74 39.60
CA THR A 41 -5.87 10.19 40.91
C THR A 41 -4.66 9.27 40.77
N ASP A 42 -4.20 8.66 41.85
CA ASP A 42 -3.13 7.65 41.78
C ASP A 42 -3.64 6.27 41.29
N THR A 43 -4.95 6.15 41.02
CA THR A 43 -5.61 4.87 40.71
C THR A 43 -5.82 4.61 39.23
N VAL A 44 -5.32 3.47 38.73
CA VAL A 44 -5.42 3.02 37.34
C VAL A 44 -6.00 1.62 37.27
N ILE A 45 -6.91 1.38 36.34
CA ILE A 45 -7.64 0.13 36.18
C ILE A 45 -7.40 -0.43 34.77
N VAL A 46 -6.98 -1.69 34.70
CA VAL A 46 -6.75 -2.43 33.46
C VAL A 46 -7.50 -3.77 33.48
N GLY A 47 -7.93 -4.25 32.32
CA GLY A 47 -8.65 -5.51 32.19
C GLY A 47 -7.82 -6.61 31.56
N HIS A 48 -8.08 -7.86 31.94
CA HIS A 48 -7.57 -9.04 31.25
C HIS A 48 -8.52 -10.22 31.45
N GLY A 49 -9.16 -10.66 30.36
CA GLY A 49 -10.26 -11.62 30.44
C GLY A 49 -11.33 -11.12 31.41
N SER A 50 -11.84 -12.00 32.26
CA SER A 50 -12.86 -11.68 33.27
C SER A 50 -12.31 -10.98 34.53
N SER A 51 -11.01 -10.72 34.59
CA SER A 51 -10.33 -10.12 35.74
C SER A 51 -9.97 -8.67 35.49
N LEU A 52 -9.89 -7.91 36.58
CA LEU A 52 -9.45 -6.52 36.61
C LEU A 52 -8.17 -6.42 37.43
N PHE A 53 -7.29 -5.51 37.05
CA PHE A 53 -6.07 -5.22 37.78
C PHE A 53 -6.05 -3.73 38.10
N VAL A 54 -5.81 -3.42 39.37
CA VAL A 54 -5.88 -2.05 39.89
C VAL A 54 -4.52 -1.69 40.45
N SER A 55 -4.01 -0.54 40.05
CA SER A 55 -2.85 0.11 40.65
C SER A 55 -3.33 1.32 41.43
N HIS A 56 -2.72 1.58 42.59
CA HIS A 56 -2.95 2.77 43.41
C HIS A 56 -1.69 3.67 43.50
N ASP A 57 -0.71 3.41 42.64
CA ASP A 57 0.61 4.03 42.64
C ASP A 57 1.07 4.34 41.21
N LEU A 58 0.13 4.73 40.34
CA LEU A 58 0.39 5.13 38.95
C LEU A 58 1.14 4.05 38.15
N GLY A 59 0.67 2.81 38.28
CA GLY A 59 1.09 1.64 37.52
C GLY A 59 2.36 0.96 38.02
N ALA A 60 2.86 1.28 39.21
CA ALA A 60 4.06 0.66 39.76
C ALA A 60 3.78 -0.74 40.34
N THR A 61 2.64 -0.91 41.02
CA THR A 61 2.14 -2.19 41.52
C THR A 61 0.69 -2.43 41.09
N TRP A 62 0.30 -3.70 41.01
CA TRP A 62 -1.00 -4.13 40.49
C TRP A 62 -1.61 -5.20 41.39
N VAL A 63 -2.87 -5.00 41.76
CA VAL A 63 -3.68 -5.95 42.54
C VAL A 63 -4.78 -6.49 41.63
N ARG A 64 -4.91 -7.82 41.57
CA ARG A 64 -5.94 -8.50 40.79
C ARG A 64 -7.26 -8.55 41.58
N TYR A 65 -8.35 -8.25 40.90
CA TYR A 65 -9.72 -8.41 41.37
C TYR A 65 -10.53 -9.25 40.38
N ASP A 66 -11.42 -10.08 40.92
CA ASP A 66 -12.36 -10.89 40.14
C ASP A 66 -13.78 -10.52 40.56
N VAL A 67 -14.60 -10.05 39.61
CA VAL A 67 -16.00 -9.75 39.86
C VAL A 67 -16.78 -11.04 39.69
N GLY A 68 -17.16 -11.71 40.79
CA GLY A 68 -17.77 -13.05 40.76
C GLY A 68 -19.07 -13.17 39.93
N ALA A 69 -19.68 -12.06 39.54
CA ALA A 69 -20.83 -12.01 38.65
C ALA A 69 -20.49 -12.16 37.16
N ILE A 70 -19.21 -12.08 36.78
CA ILE A 70 -18.76 -12.14 35.39
C ILE A 70 -18.35 -13.57 35.06
N THR A 71 -18.93 -14.12 33.99
CA THR A 71 -18.63 -15.47 33.53
C THR A 71 -17.16 -15.58 33.14
N HIS A 72 -16.53 -16.72 33.43
CA HIS A 72 -15.15 -16.96 33.04
C HIS A 72 -14.94 -16.76 31.53
N GLY A 73 -13.91 -16.00 31.17
CA GLY A 73 -13.59 -15.66 29.78
C GLY A 73 -14.36 -14.47 29.21
N GLU A 74 -15.36 -13.93 29.91
CA GLU A 74 -16.07 -12.73 29.48
C GLU A 74 -15.24 -11.47 29.80
N PRO A 75 -14.78 -10.70 28.79
CA PRO A 75 -13.85 -9.62 29.03
C PRO A 75 -14.54 -8.38 29.61
N VAL A 76 -13.94 -7.76 30.64
CA VAL A 76 -14.33 -6.40 31.06
C VAL A 76 -13.62 -5.40 30.17
N ILE A 77 -14.38 -4.58 29.44
CA ILE A 77 -13.82 -3.64 28.47
C ILE A 77 -14.05 -2.18 28.82
N ARG A 78 -14.97 -1.89 29.76
CA ARG A 78 -15.21 -0.52 30.25
C ARG A 78 -15.38 -0.51 31.77
N CYS A 79 -14.96 0.59 32.38
CA CYS A 79 -15.11 0.91 33.79
C CYS A 79 -15.23 2.42 33.92
N PHE A 80 -16.07 2.85 34.85
CA PHE A 80 -16.21 4.24 35.25
C PHE A 80 -16.42 4.30 36.76
N THR A 81 -15.51 4.98 37.45
CA THR A 81 -15.53 5.14 38.90
C THR A 81 -16.35 6.38 39.27
N LEU A 82 -17.41 6.14 40.05
CA LEU A 82 -18.31 7.14 40.60
C LEU A 82 -17.66 7.87 41.78
N ASP A 83 -18.16 9.05 42.11
CA ASP A 83 -17.64 9.87 43.22
C ASP A 83 -17.76 9.17 44.59
N ASN A 84 -18.70 8.24 44.75
CA ASN A 84 -18.84 7.43 45.95
C ASN A 84 -17.92 6.19 45.99
N GLY A 85 -17.05 6.00 44.99
CA GLY A 85 -16.13 4.87 44.87
C GLY A 85 -16.71 3.61 44.22
N ASN A 86 -18.03 3.54 44.00
CA ASN A 86 -18.64 2.46 43.23
C ASN A 86 -18.25 2.57 41.74
N ARG A 87 -18.41 1.48 41.00
CA ARG A 87 -17.98 1.42 39.60
C ARG A 87 -19.06 0.84 38.70
N VAL A 88 -19.28 1.53 37.59
CA VAL A 88 -20.09 1.00 36.48
C VAL A 88 -19.14 0.32 35.51
N ILE A 89 -19.33 -0.97 35.25
CA ILE A 89 -18.49 -1.75 34.34
C ILE A 89 -19.32 -2.34 33.21
N GLN A 90 -18.72 -2.43 32.01
CA GLN A 90 -19.32 -3.11 30.87
C GLN A 90 -18.45 -4.23 30.33
N THR A 91 -19.10 -5.34 30.00
CA THR A 91 -18.48 -6.53 29.44
C THR A 91 -18.47 -6.49 27.90
N GLY A 92 -17.57 -7.27 27.29
CA GLY A 92 -17.33 -7.20 25.85
C GLY A 92 -18.29 -8.02 24.99
N SER A 93 -18.41 -9.33 25.26
CA SER A 93 -19.14 -10.25 24.37
C SER A 93 -20.64 -10.25 24.67
N THR A 94 -21.00 -10.26 25.94
CA THR A 94 -22.37 -10.25 26.45
C THR A 94 -22.94 -8.84 26.57
N LYS A 95 -22.09 -7.81 26.51
CA LYS A 95 -22.45 -6.38 26.59
C LYS A 95 -23.34 -6.07 27.80
N GLN A 96 -23.02 -6.66 28.95
CA GLN A 96 -23.74 -6.43 30.21
C GLN A 96 -23.19 -5.19 30.92
N THR A 97 -24.09 -4.39 31.48
CA THR A 97 -23.76 -3.30 32.40
C THR A 97 -23.94 -3.77 33.84
N LEU A 98 -22.90 -3.63 34.67
CA LEU A 98 -22.91 -4.03 36.07
C LEU A 98 -22.51 -2.84 36.94
N LEU A 99 -23.14 -2.72 38.10
CA LEU A 99 -22.69 -1.84 39.16
C LEU A 99 -22.00 -2.68 40.23
N VAL A 100 -20.79 -2.29 40.60
CA VAL A 100 -20.00 -2.92 41.65
C VAL A 100 -19.58 -1.90 42.70
N ASP A 101 -19.37 -2.35 43.94
CA ASP A 101 -18.88 -1.50 45.02
C ASP A 101 -17.37 -1.22 44.90
N ALA A 102 -16.83 -0.44 45.85
CA ALA A 102 -15.42 -0.12 45.92
C ALA A 102 -14.51 -1.37 46.05
N ASP A 103 -15.04 -2.46 46.60
CA ASP A 103 -14.39 -3.76 46.81
C ASP A 103 -14.62 -4.76 45.66
N TRP A 104 -15.18 -4.30 44.53
CA TRP A 104 -15.47 -5.10 43.33
C TRP A 104 -16.56 -6.17 43.51
N ARG A 105 -17.43 -6.02 44.52
CA ARG A 105 -18.59 -6.90 44.72
C ARG A 105 -19.77 -6.39 43.90
N LEU A 106 -20.51 -7.31 43.29
CA LEU A 106 -21.70 -6.96 42.51
C LEU A 106 -22.77 -6.33 43.41
N ILE A 107 -23.19 -5.11 43.07
CA ILE A 107 -24.37 -4.46 43.63
C ILE A 107 -25.60 -4.82 42.80
N CYS A 108 -25.57 -4.58 41.49
CA CYS A 108 -26.67 -4.93 40.60
C CYS A 108 -26.25 -5.18 39.15
N ARG A 109 -27.06 -5.95 38.43
CA ARG A 109 -27.02 -6.04 36.96
C ARG A 109 -27.95 -4.96 36.41
N CYS A 110 -27.39 -3.94 35.78
CA CYS A 110 -28.14 -2.78 35.34
C CYS A 110 -28.96 -3.12 34.08
N LYS A 111 -30.21 -2.64 34.02
CA LYS A 111 -31.05 -2.75 32.83
C LYS A 111 -30.78 -1.57 31.90
N THR A 112 -29.85 -1.74 30.97
CA THR A 112 -29.53 -0.78 29.91
C THR A 112 -29.73 -1.42 28.54
N GLY A 113 -29.48 -0.65 27.48
CA GLY A 113 -29.42 -1.16 26.12
C GLY A 113 -28.19 -2.05 25.91
N PRO A 114 -28.12 -2.73 24.76
CA PRO A 114 -27.12 -3.76 24.50
C PRO A 114 -25.79 -3.18 24.00
N PHE A 115 -25.56 -1.87 24.06
CA PHE A 115 -24.39 -1.24 23.46
C PHE A 115 -23.53 -0.52 24.49
N ASN A 116 -22.22 -0.68 24.35
CA ASN A 116 -21.26 -0.12 25.27
C ASN A 116 -20.94 1.34 24.91
N TRP A 117 -20.42 2.11 25.86
CA TRP A 117 -19.88 3.43 25.54
C TRP A 117 -18.51 3.32 24.85
N HIS A 118 -18.17 4.32 24.02
CA HIS A 118 -16.99 4.25 23.18
C HIS A 118 -15.66 4.40 23.95
N GLY A 119 -15.46 5.53 24.63
CA GLY A 119 -14.20 5.88 25.28
C GLY A 119 -14.37 6.74 26.53
N THR A 120 -13.28 7.33 27.01
CA THR A 120 -13.21 8.01 28.32
C THR A 120 -14.14 9.23 28.44
N TRP A 121 -14.43 9.90 27.32
CA TRP A 121 -15.35 11.05 27.29
C TRP A 121 -16.80 10.66 26.93
N SER A 122 -17.11 9.38 26.80
CA SER A 122 -18.45 8.90 26.43
C SER A 122 -19.35 8.60 27.63
N ILE A 123 -18.84 8.79 28.85
CA ILE A 123 -19.54 8.65 30.13
C ILE A 123 -19.07 9.73 31.11
N ASP A 124 -19.97 10.27 31.92
CA ASP A 124 -19.59 11.11 33.06
C ASP A 124 -20.59 11.05 34.21
N GLN A 125 -20.25 11.77 35.29
CA GLN A 125 -21.09 12.05 36.43
C GLN A 125 -21.11 13.56 36.68
N SER A 126 -22.30 14.10 36.92
CA SER A 126 -22.52 15.49 37.31
C SER A 126 -22.41 15.67 38.83
N ALA A 127 -22.24 16.92 39.27
CA ALA A 127 -22.23 17.28 40.68
C ALA A 127 -23.55 16.96 41.43
N SER A 128 -24.67 16.76 40.70
CA SER A 128 -25.95 16.33 41.30
C SER A 128 -26.01 14.82 41.56
N GLY A 129 -25.01 14.05 41.11
CA GLY A 129 -25.00 12.59 41.18
C GLY A 129 -25.64 11.90 39.97
N THR A 130 -26.12 12.65 38.97
CA THR A 130 -26.61 12.06 37.72
C THR A 130 -25.43 11.48 36.93
N VAL A 131 -25.58 10.25 36.43
CA VAL A 131 -24.59 9.54 35.60
C VAL A 131 -25.20 9.32 34.22
N MET A 132 -24.46 9.65 33.15
CA MET A 132 -24.91 9.41 31.78
C MET A 132 -23.81 8.86 30.88
N TYR A 133 -24.19 7.98 29.95
CA TYR A 133 -23.32 7.53 28.87
C TYR A 133 -24.05 7.41 27.53
N GLY A 134 -23.33 7.60 26.43
CA GLY A 134 -23.83 7.41 25.07
C GLY A 134 -23.46 6.05 24.49
N GLU A 135 -24.40 5.39 23.82
CA GLU A 135 -24.18 4.11 23.15
C GLU A 135 -23.31 4.23 21.89
N TYR A 136 -22.52 3.17 21.63
CA TYR A 136 -21.66 3.03 20.46
C TYR A 136 -21.81 1.67 19.78
N ASP A 137 -22.38 1.66 18.58
CA ASP A 137 -22.47 0.49 17.70
C ASP A 137 -22.37 0.90 16.21
N ARG A 138 -22.30 -0.10 15.31
CA ARG A 138 -22.18 0.11 13.86
C ARG A 138 -23.42 -0.30 13.07
N GLN A 139 -24.33 -1.06 13.68
CA GLN A 139 -25.41 -1.78 13.00
C GLN A 139 -26.78 -1.66 13.68
N ALA A 140 -26.92 -0.84 14.74
CA ALA A 140 -28.21 -0.65 15.39
C ALA A 140 -29.16 0.23 14.57
N GLU A 141 -30.46 0.04 14.78
CA GLU A 141 -31.49 0.94 14.24
C GLU A 141 -31.65 2.23 15.07
N THR A 142 -31.39 2.16 16.38
CA THR A 142 -31.44 3.30 17.30
C THR A 142 -30.24 3.28 18.24
N MET A 143 -29.86 4.48 18.71
CA MET A 143 -28.81 4.69 19.70
C MET A 143 -29.36 5.59 20.81
N ALA A 144 -29.04 5.27 22.07
CA ALA A 144 -29.48 6.02 23.22
C ALA A 144 -28.34 6.64 24.05
N VAL A 145 -28.64 7.75 24.72
CA VAL A 145 -27.95 8.21 25.92
C VAL A 145 -28.70 7.66 27.11
N TRP A 146 -28.04 6.86 27.94
CA TRP A 146 -28.60 6.28 29.15
C TRP A 146 -28.31 7.17 30.35
N ARG A 147 -29.31 7.39 31.19
CA ARG A 147 -29.26 8.23 32.39
C ARG A 147 -29.63 7.44 33.64
N SER A 148 -28.85 7.64 34.70
CA SER A 148 -29.13 7.20 36.06
C SER A 148 -29.11 8.40 37.01
N GLU A 149 -30.09 8.47 37.90
CA GLU A 149 -30.24 9.53 38.91
C GLU A 149 -29.95 9.02 40.33
N ASP A 150 -29.56 7.75 40.44
CA ASP A 150 -29.40 7.00 41.68
C ASP A 150 -28.03 6.30 41.71
N LEU A 151 -27.00 7.00 41.21
CA LEU A 151 -25.60 6.55 41.21
C LEU A 151 -25.40 5.18 40.56
N GLY A 152 -26.07 4.96 39.42
CA GLY A 152 -25.93 3.79 38.57
C GLY A 152 -26.84 2.61 38.89
N LEU A 153 -27.76 2.73 39.87
CA LEU A 153 -28.65 1.63 40.27
C LEU A 153 -29.75 1.35 39.24
N SER A 154 -30.37 2.40 38.68
CA SER A 154 -31.39 2.31 37.66
C SER A 154 -31.09 3.25 36.49
N TRP A 155 -31.52 2.84 35.28
CA TRP A 155 -31.19 3.52 34.04
C TRP A 155 -32.42 3.69 33.15
N LYS A 156 -32.51 4.85 32.50
CA LYS A 156 -33.53 5.17 31.50
C LYS A 156 -32.89 5.85 30.28
N ALA A 157 -33.43 5.62 29.09
CA ALA A 157 -33.02 6.36 27.90
C ALA A 157 -33.44 7.83 28.05
N SER A 158 -32.50 8.76 27.90
CA SER A 158 -32.66 10.20 28.06
C SER A 158 -32.71 10.92 26.71
N LEU A 159 -31.93 10.45 25.74
CA LEU A 159 -31.95 10.90 24.35
C LEU A 159 -31.88 9.66 23.46
N THR A 160 -32.72 9.56 22.44
CA THR A 160 -32.69 8.47 21.46
C THR A 160 -32.65 9.05 20.06
N CYS A 161 -31.73 8.57 19.23
CA CYS A 161 -31.60 8.96 17.83
C CYS A 161 -31.67 7.74 16.93
N ARG A 162 -32.22 7.90 15.72
CA ARG A 162 -32.17 6.86 14.68
C ARG A 162 -30.74 6.70 14.17
N SER A 163 -30.28 5.45 14.05
CA SER A 163 -28.94 5.10 13.57
C SER A 163 -28.97 4.51 12.15
N ARG A 164 -27.80 4.19 11.57
CA ARG A 164 -27.60 3.85 10.14
C ARG A 164 -28.44 2.70 9.61
N SER A 165 -28.87 1.77 10.46
CA SER A 165 -29.76 0.68 10.02
C SER A 165 -31.23 1.12 9.91
N SER A 166 -31.57 2.34 10.36
CA SER A 166 -32.88 2.95 10.17
C SER A 166 -33.07 3.45 8.73
N SER A 167 -34.31 3.50 8.26
CA SER A 167 -34.69 4.05 6.94
C SER A 167 -34.41 5.55 6.81
N LEU A 168 -34.30 6.27 7.94
CA LEU A 168 -34.02 7.71 7.99
C LEU A 168 -33.01 7.98 9.13
N PRO A 169 -31.72 7.69 8.92
CA PRO A 169 -30.71 7.78 9.97
C PRO A 169 -30.40 9.23 10.34
N GLU A 170 -30.20 9.47 11.63
CA GLU A 170 -29.88 10.80 12.19
C GLU A 170 -28.43 10.91 12.63
N ILE A 171 -27.90 9.82 13.20
CA ILE A 171 -26.52 9.70 13.64
C ILE A 171 -25.99 8.30 13.31
N ARG A 172 -24.69 8.07 13.50
CA ARG A 172 -24.17 6.69 13.56
C ARG A 172 -24.14 6.18 15.00
N HIS A 173 -23.52 6.94 15.88
CA HIS A 173 -23.37 6.65 17.31
C HIS A 173 -22.96 7.93 18.04
N PHE A 174 -22.95 7.89 19.38
CA PHE A 174 -22.44 8.99 20.20
C PHE A 174 -20.92 8.92 20.37
N HIS A 175 -20.25 10.08 20.37
CA HIS A 175 -18.81 10.20 20.61
C HIS A 175 -18.52 10.58 22.06
N THR A 176 -19.17 11.64 22.55
CA THR A 176 -18.99 12.12 23.94
C THR A 176 -20.32 12.28 24.67
N CYS A 177 -20.29 12.17 26.00
CA CYS A 177 -21.36 12.48 26.93
C CYS A 177 -20.74 12.99 28.22
N GLN A 178 -20.72 14.30 28.45
CA GLN A 178 -19.96 14.94 29.54
C GLN A 178 -20.81 15.95 30.31
N ALA A 179 -20.67 15.95 31.63
CA ALA A 179 -21.24 16.97 32.50
C ALA A 179 -20.38 18.24 32.45
N ASP A 180 -21.01 19.42 32.49
CA ASP A 180 -20.29 20.68 32.65
C ASP A 180 -19.93 20.88 34.14
N PRO A 181 -18.64 20.86 34.52
CA PRO A 181 -18.21 21.00 35.91
C PRO A 181 -18.46 22.40 36.49
N PHE A 182 -18.77 23.40 35.66
CA PHE A 182 -19.01 24.78 36.07
C PHE A 182 -20.49 25.17 36.09
N GLN A 183 -21.38 24.26 35.68
CA GLN A 183 -22.81 24.48 35.72
C GLN A 183 -23.53 23.18 36.07
N PRO A 184 -23.94 23.00 37.35
CA PRO A 184 -24.74 21.86 37.76
C PRO A 184 -25.99 21.71 36.87
N GLY A 185 -26.34 20.48 36.52
CA GLY A 185 -27.47 20.21 35.62
C GLY A 185 -27.14 20.26 34.13
N ARG A 186 -26.02 20.88 33.73
CA ARG A 186 -25.70 21.04 32.32
C ARG A 186 -24.86 19.90 31.77
N TRP A 187 -25.25 19.38 30.60
CA TRP A 187 -24.57 18.30 29.89
C TRP A 187 -24.36 18.60 28.42
N VAL A 188 -23.30 18.03 27.85
CA VAL A 188 -22.97 18.14 26.43
C VAL A 188 -22.74 16.74 25.84
N VAL A 189 -23.44 16.45 24.74
CA VAL A 189 -23.33 15.18 24.00
C VAL A 189 -23.02 15.46 22.54
N SER A 190 -22.09 14.71 21.95
CA SER A 190 -21.73 14.79 20.53
C SER A 190 -21.91 13.45 19.81
N SER A 191 -22.05 13.47 18.49
CA SER A 191 -22.25 12.26 17.67
C SER A 191 -21.70 12.37 16.25
N GLY A 192 -21.64 11.22 15.58
CA GLY A 192 -21.59 11.11 14.12
C GLY A 192 -20.21 11.05 13.49
N ASP A 193 -20.10 10.45 12.31
CA ASP A 193 -18.82 10.33 11.61
C ASP A 193 -18.72 11.28 10.39
N TYR A 194 -19.85 11.67 9.78
CA TYR A 194 -19.86 12.46 8.55
C TYR A 194 -21.03 13.44 8.45
N GLY A 195 -20.77 14.62 7.88
CA GLY A 195 -21.78 15.54 7.38
C GLY A 195 -22.87 15.88 8.42
N ALA A 196 -24.10 15.46 8.12
CA ALA A 196 -25.29 15.73 8.94
C ALA A 196 -25.37 14.91 10.24
N GLU A 197 -24.66 13.77 10.31
CA GLU A 197 -24.59 12.93 11.51
C GLU A 197 -23.84 13.64 12.66
N ASN A 198 -22.98 14.62 12.30
CA ASN A 198 -22.18 15.40 13.24
C ASN A 198 -23.07 16.41 13.97
N ARG A 199 -23.45 16.06 15.19
CA ARG A 199 -24.44 16.81 15.99
C ARG A 199 -23.93 17.01 17.40
N LEU A 200 -24.43 18.06 18.04
CA LEU A 200 -24.11 18.42 19.41
C LEU A 200 -25.44 18.76 20.12
N TRP A 201 -25.64 18.23 21.31
CA TRP A 201 -26.79 18.56 22.15
C TRP A 201 -26.35 19.07 23.50
N VAL A 202 -27.15 19.97 24.05
CA VAL A 202 -27.04 20.46 25.41
C VAL A 202 -28.30 20.11 26.18
N SER A 203 -28.12 19.66 27.41
CA SER A 203 -29.20 19.61 28.41
C SER A 203 -28.85 20.57 29.54
N GLU A 204 -29.86 21.21 30.14
CA GLU A 204 -29.72 22.12 31.29
C GLU A 204 -30.37 21.55 32.56
N ASP A 205 -30.97 20.36 32.48
CA ASP A 205 -31.80 19.72 33.51
C ASP A 205 -31.39 18.25 33.74
N ASP A 206 -30.09 17.99 33.72
CA ASP A 206 -29.45 16.68 33.92
C ASP A 206 -29.90 15.60 32.91
N GLY A 207 -30.13 16.00 31.67
CA GLY A 207 -30.63 15.10 30.62
C GLY A 207 -32.12 14.84 30.72
N GLY A 208 -32.91 15.78 31.26
CA GLY A 208 -34.37 15.69 31.25
C GLY A 208 -34.92 16.08 29.89
N THR A 209 -34.34 17.14 29.32
CA THR A 209 -34.60 17.67 28.00
C THR A 209 -33.28 17.95 27.28
N TRP A 210 -33.30 17.83 25.96
CA TRP A 210 -32.13 18.05 25.11
C TRP A 210 -32.46 19.05 24.01
N VAL A 211 -31.56 20.00 23.81
CA VAL A 211 -31.61 20.97 22.72
C VAL A 211 -30.42 20.71 21.81
N GLU A 212 -30.68 20.45 20.52
CA GLU A 212 -29.63 20.38 19.52
C GLU A 212 -29.04 21.77 19.29
N VAL A 213 -27.72 21.86 19.34
CA VAL A 213 -26.97 23.08 19.04
C VAL A 213 -26.99 23.30 17.52
N ALA A 214 -27.37 24.51 17.10
CA ALA A 214 -27.37 24.88 15.70
C ALA A 214 -25.96 24.73 15.08
N ALA A 215 -25.92 24.42 13.78
CA ALA A 215 -24.65 24.33 13.06
C ALA A 215 -23.87 25.66 13.16
N PRO A 216 -22.56 25.62 13.45
CA PRO A 216 -21.80 26.83 13.70
C PRO A 216 -21.55 27.58 12.38
N MET A 217 -21.50 28.91 12.42
CA MET A 217 -20.98 29.67 11.28
C MET A 217 -19.47 29.80 11.42
N LEU A 218 -18.72 28.93 10.74
CA LEU A 218 -17.25 29.00 10.74
C LEU A 218 -16.71 29.64 9.45
N SER A 219 -15.87 30.66 9.62
CA SER A 219 -14.97 31.14 8.57
C SER A 219 -13.53 30.91 9.00
N LEU A 220 -12.75 30.20 8.19
CA LEU A 220 -11.30 30.17 8.34
C LEU A 220 -10.74 31.32 7.49
N GLY A 221 -10.04 32.26 8.15
CA GLY A 221 -9.36 33.44 7.60
C GLY A 221 -9.56 33.75 6.10
N SER A 222 -10.24 34.86 5.81
CA SER A 222 -10.41 35.57 4.52
C SER A 222 -10.70 34.82 3.21
N SER A 223 -10.73 33.48 3.12
CA SER A 223 -10.99 32.81 1.83
C SER A 223 -11.52 31.37 1.88
N VAL A 224 -11.75 30.76 3.06
CA VAL A 224 -12.30 29.39 3.12
C VAL A 224 -13.52 29.31 4.04
N GLN A 225 -14.69 29.14 3.43
CA GLN A 225 -15.90 28.72 4.13
C GLN A 225 -15.95 27.19 4.19
N LEU A 226 -16.24 26.64 5.36
CA LEU A 226 -16.48 25.20 5.50
C LEU A 226 -17.78 24.86 4.76
N THR A 227 -17.70 23.97 3.76
CA THR A 227 -18.86 23.48 3.00
C THR A 227 -19.81 22.65 3.87
N GLN A 228 -19.34 22.16 5.03
CA GLN A 228 -20.11 21.40 6.01
C GLN A 228 -19.73 21.82 7.44
N PRO A 229 -20.32 22.90 7.97
CA PRO A 229 -19.94 23.47 9.28
C PRO A 229 -20.12 22.50 10.46
N ARG A 230 -21.07 21.57 10.35
CA ARG A 230 -21.31 20.51 11.35
C ARG A 230 -20.11 19.62 11.62
N ARG A 231 -19.14 19.53 10.69
CA ARG A 231 -17.87 18.80 10.90
C ARG A 231 -17.07 19.31 12.10
N ALA A 232 -17.27 20.56 12.52
CA ALA A 232 -16.64 21.10 13.73
C ALA A 232 -17.13 20.42 15.03
N PHE A 233 -18.29 19.75 15.00
CA PHE A 233 -18.84 18.98 16.12
C PHE A 233 -18.39 17.52 16.16
N ARG A 234 -17.52 17.10 15.23
CA ARG A 234 -16.93 15.75 15.26
C ARG A 234 -15.68 15.75 16.13
N PHE A 235 -15.80 15.22 17.35
CA PHE A 235 -14.71 15.13 18.31
C PHE A 235 -14.95 14.03 19.34
N THR A 236 -13.88 13.43 19.84
CA THR A 236 -13.93 12.32 20.80
C THR A 236 -13.37 12.68 22.18
N ALA A 237 -12.84 13.88 22.35
CA ALA A 237 -12.31 14.40 23.60
C ALA A 237 -12.68 15.89 23.77
N ILE A 238 -13.03 16.29 24.98
CA ILE A 238 -13.51 17.65 25.29
C ILE A 238 -13.04 18.08 26.68
N HIS A 239 -12.71 19.36 26.85
CA HIS A 239 -12.40 19.95 28.15
C HIS A 239 -13.21 21.24 28.37
N PHE A 240 -13.67 21.41 29.60
CA PHE A 240 -14.35 22.61 30.05
C PHE A 240 -13.39 23.52 30.79
N GLU A 241 -13.46 24.80 30.47
CA GLU A 241 -12.87 25.92 31.20
C GLU A 241 -13.98 26.88 31.63
N PRO A 242 -13.74 27.81 32.58
CA PRO A 242 -14.81 28.64 33.15
C PRO A 242 -15.69 29.34 32.11
N ASP A 243 -15.10 29.79 31.00
CA ASP A 243 -15.77 30.57 29.96
C ASP A 243 -15.92 29.83 28.62
N VAL A 244 -15.09 28.80 28.37
CA VAL A 244 -15.00 28.15 27.07
C VAL A 244 -15.00 26.62 27.18
N ILE A 245 -15.37 25.98 26.08
CA ILE A 245 -15.20 24.55 25.86
C ILE A 245 -14.18 24.39 24.74
N ILE A 246 -13.22 23.48 24.94
CA ILE A 246 -12.17 23.20 23.94
C ILE A 246 -12.17 21.73 23.55
N TRP A 247 -11.95 21.48 22.27
CA TRP A 247 -11.76 20.13 21.74
C TRP A 247 -10.93 20.15 20.47
N PRO A 248 -10.03 19.19 20.27
CA PRO A 248 -9.45 18.96 18.96
C PRO A 248 -10.45 18.14 18.11
N THR A 249 -10.51 18.41 16.81
CA THR A 249 -11.44 17.71 15.92
C THR A 249 -10.99 16.29 15.61
N ASP A 250 -11.92 15.34 15.70
CA ASP A 250 -11.78 14.00 15.11
C ASP A 250 -12.13 14.05 13.61
N ASP A 251 -11.68 15.10 12.92
CA ASP A 251 -12.02 15.37 11.53
C ASP A 251 -11.04 16.42 10.99
N THR A 252 -10.68 16.32 9.71
CA THR A 252 -9.77 17.28 9.06
C THR A 252 -10.47 18.49 8.46
N LEU A 253 -11.76 18.65 8.73
CA LEU A 253 -12.64 19.72 8.27
C LEU A 253 -12.72 19.86 6.75
N GLY A 254 -12.21 18.88 6.00
CA GLY A 254 -12.02 18.97 4.55
C GLY A 254 -10.84 19.85 4.13
N LEU A 255 -10.01 20.29 5.09
CA LEU A 255 -8.83 21.13 4.90
C LEU A 255 -7.53 20.32 4.89
N GLY A 256 -7.59 19.02 5.19
CA GLY A 256 -6.42 18.16 5.32
C GLY A 256 -5.70 18.27 6.67
N HIS A 257 -6.23 19.05 7.62
CA HIS A 257 -5.69 19.22 8.96
C HIS A 257 -6.82 19.17 9.98
N ALA A 258 -6.61 18.48 11.11
CA ALA A 258 -7.45 18.67 12.28
C ALA A 258 -7.26 20.09 12.82
N ALA A 259 -8.16 20.53 13.69
CA ALA A 259 -8.05 21.84 14.32
C ALA A 259 -8.49 21.79 15.78
N LEU A 260 -7.96 22.72 16.57
CA LEU A 260 -8.47 22.99 17.90
C LEU A 260 -9.68 23.92 17.79
N MET A 261 -10.81 23.49 18.32
CA MET A 261 -12.02 24.30 18.44
C MET A 261 -12.14 24.89 19.83
N ILE A 262 -12.65 26.12 19.88
CA ILE A 262 -12.91 26.86 21.11
C ILE A 262 -14.30 27.46 20.99
N ALA A 263 -15.22 27.02 21.83
CA ALA A 263 -16.59 27.51 21.86
C ALA A 263 -16.90 28.22 23.17
N GLU A 264 -17.81 29.19 23.13
CA GLU A 264 -18.38 29.76 24.34
C GLU A 264 -19.14 28.68 25.12
N ARG A 265 -18.84 28.52 26.41
CA ARG A 265 -19.38 27.39 27.19
C ARG A 265 -20.91 27.38 27.28
N ARG A 266 -21.49 28.58 27.42
CA ARG A 266 -22.95 28.76 27.51
C ARG A 266 -23.64 28.81 26.14
N ALA A 267 -22.89 29.08 25.07
CA ALA A 267 -23.40 29.22 23.71
C ALA A 267 -22.48 28.47 22.72
N PRO A 268 -22.46 27.12 22.75
CA PRO A 268 -21.47 26.33 22.01
C PRO A 268 -21.58 26.44 20.48
N GLN A 269 -22.67 27.01 19.95
CA GLN A 269 -22.79 27.41 18.55
C GLN A 269 -21.83 28.55 18.16
N THR A 270 -21.43 29.38 19.13
CA THR A 270 -20.46 30.45 18.98
C THR A 270 -19.07 29.88 19.21
N LEU A 271 -18.46 29.38 18.14
CA LEU A 271 -17.13 28.76 18.21
C LEU A 271 -16.18 29.27 17.14
N ARG A 272 -14.89 29.23 17.47
CA ARG A 272 -13.78 29.66 16.62
C ARG A 272 -12.69 28.60 16.57
N VAL A 273 -11.87 28.71 15.54
CA VAL A 273 -10.65 27.91 15.42
C VAL A 273 -9.56 28.52 16.32
N GLY A 274 -9.03 27.73 17.25
CA GLY A 274 -7.88 28.08 18.10
C GLY A 274 -6.53 27.94 17.39
N GLY A 275 -6.48 27.07 16.38
CA GLY A 275 -5.33 26.85 15.50
C GLY A 275 -5.45 25.52 14.78
N LEU A 276 -4.70 25.35 13.70
CA LEU A 276 -4.59 24.07 13.00
C LEU A 276 -3.70 23.11 13.79
N LEU A 277 -4.03 21.84 13.68
CA LEU A 277 -3.30 20.71 14.25
C LEU A 277 -2.68 19.88 13.10
N GLY A 278 -2.33 18.63 13.41
CA GLY A 278 -1.73 17.68 12.47
C GLY A 278 -2.67 17.22 11.37
N ARG A 279 -2.14 16.40 10.47
CA ARG A 279 -2.90 15.81 9.36
C ARG A 279 -3.84 14.70 9.81
N ASN A 280 -3.53 14.09 10.95
CA ASN A 280 -4.35 13.05 11.57
C ASN A 280 -5.53 13.64 12.36
N GLU A 281 -6.61 12.85 12.44
CA GLU A 281 -7.74 13.12 13.32
C GLU A 281 -7.30 12.97 14.79
N MET A 282 -7.83 13.81 15.67
CA MET A 282 -7.40 13.87 17.07
C MET A 282 -8.27 12.98 17.94
N ARG A 283 -7.64 12.08 18.72
CA ARG A 283 -8.34 11.08 19.53
C ARG A 283 -8.37 11.39 21.02
N ALA A 284 -7.39 12.15 21.53
CA ALA A 284 -7.28 12.47 22.94
C ALA A 284 -6.86 13.92 23.20
N LEU A 285 -7.32 14.45 24.33
CA LEU A 285 -6.93 15.76 24.88
C LEU A 285 -6.73 15.61 26.40
N VAL A 286 -5.48 15.56 26.85
CA VAL A 286 -5.13 15.30 28.26
C VAL A 286 -4.70 16.60 28.94
N ARG A 287 -5.29 16.95 30.08
CA ARG A 287 -4.78 18.06 30.92
C ARG A 287 -3.49 17.61 31.61
N ILE A 288 -2.37 18.28 31.37
CA ILE A 288 -1.05 17.89 31.89
C ILE A 288 -0.51 18.84 32.96
N ALA A 289 -1.02 20.09 32.99
CA ALA A 289 -0.77 21.08 34.03
C ALA A 289 -1.91 22.12 34.00
N ASP A 290 -1.85 23.13 34.86
CA ASP A 290 -2.81 24.24 34.81
C ASP A 290 -2.72 24.96 33.45
N ARG A 291 -3.89 25.15 32.83
CA ARG A 291 -4.08 25.69 31.47
C ARG A 291 -3.12 25.12 30.41
N ALA A 292 -2.77 23.83 30.54
CA ALA A 292 -1.91 23.13 29.61
C ALA A 292 -2.46 21.75 29.27
N TRP A 293 -2.57 21.45 27.97
CA TRP A 293 -3.08 20.18 27.47
C TRP A 293 -2.14 19.56 26.44
N LEU A 294 -2.19 18.23 26.35
CA LEU A 294 -1.57 17.44 25.31
C LEU A 294 -2.67 16.85 24.43
N ALA A 295 -2.75 17.28 23.18
CA ALA A 295 -3.56 16.67 22.15
C ALA A 295 -2.75 15.57 21.46
N ILE A 296 -3.36 14.39 21.30
CA ILE A 296 -2.73 13.20 20.72
C ILE A 296 -3.62 12.73 19.57
N SER A 297 -3.03 12.59 18.39
CA SER A 297 -3.73 12.07 17.23
C SER A 297 -3.78 10.54 17.20
N GLU A 298 -4.59 9.99 16.32
CA GLU A 298 -4.31 8.65 15.78
C GLU A 298 -3.22 8.70 14.72
N SER A 299 -2.89 7.58 14.10
CA SER A 299 -2.08 7.51 12.88
C SER A 299 -2.91 6.83 11.79
N LYS A 300 -3.72 7.62 11.09
CA LYS A 300 -4.71 7.18 10.09
C LYS A 300 -4.55 7.86 8.74
N LEU A 301 -4.53 9.18 8.76
CA LEU A 301 -4.41 10.01 7.55
C LEU A 301 -2.94 10.30 7.22
N ASP A 302 -2.10 10.30 8.25
CA ASP A 302 -0.65 10.32 8.20
C ASP A 302 -0.16 9.10 9.00
N LEU A 303 0.19 8.06 8.25
CA LEU A 303 0.57 6.74 8.75
C LEU A 303 2.00 6.69 9.31
N GLU A 304 2.78 7.77 9.14
CA GLU A 304 4.16 7.79 9.59
C GLU A 304 4.27 7.99 11.10
N ALA A 305 3.30 8.69 11.70
CA ALA A 305 3.35 9.00 13.11
C ALA A 305 2.01 9.38 13.72
N VAL A 306 1.95 9.25 15.04
CA VAL A 306 1.00 9.96 15.90
C VAL A 306 1.56 11.36 16.18
N ASP A 307 0.78 12.39 15.89
CA ASP A 307 1.15 13.77 16.17
C ASP A 307 0.84 14.14 17.62
N LEU A 308 1.79 14.85 18.24
CA LEU A 308 1.69 15.38 19.60
C LEU A 308 1.67 16.90 19.56
N PHE A 309 0.60 17.49 20.08
CA PHE A 309 0.45 18.94 20.18
C PHE A 309 0.28 19.36 21.64
N MET A 310 1.07 20.32 22.08
CA MET A 310 0.81 21.03 23.33
C MET A 310 -0.10 22.22 23.07
N ILE A 311 -1.07 22.42 23.93
CA ILE A 311 -1.96 23.58 23.94
C ILE A 311 -1.72 24.32 25.24
N ARG A 312 -1.35 25.60 25.17
CA ARG A 312 -1.05 26.46 26.34
C ARG A 312 -1.57 27.88 26.12
N GLY A 313 -1.62 28.66 27.21
CA GLY A 313 -1.95 30.08 27.18
C GLY A 313 -3.32 30.35 26.58
N ASN A 314 -3.39 31.15 25.51
CA ASN A 314 -4.62 31.52 24.80
C ASN A 314 -5.17 30.42 23.87
N TYR A 315 -4.98 29.15 24.24
CA TYR A 315 -5.41 27.98 23.48
C TYR A 315 -4.75 27.88 22.10
N THR A 316 -3.45 28.17 22.03
CA THR A 316 -2.69 28.03 20.79
C THR A 316 -2.04 26.65 20.75
N PRO A 317 -2.27 25.85 19.71
CA PRO A 317 -1.60 24.56 19.56
C PRO A 317 -0.17 24.74 19.04
N ILE A 318 0.76 23.98 19.62
CA ILE A 318 2.18 23.91 19.24
C ILE A 318 2.50 22.44 19.01
N GLN A 319 3.00 22.08 17.83
CA GLN A 319 3.46 20.70 17.59
C GLN A 319 4.75 20.49 18.38
N ILE A 320 4.74 19.51 19.28
CA ILE A 320 5.87 19.26 20.18
C ILE A 320 6.62 17.98 19.81
N GLY A 321 6.03 17.12 18.99
CA GLY A 321 6.68 15.91 18.54
C GLY A 321 5.76 15.02 17.72
N ARG A 322 6.36 13.93 17.24
CA ARG A 322 5.68 12.87 16.51
C ARG A 322 6.17 11.54 17.07
N LEU A 323 5.26 10.63 17.39
CA LEU A 323 5.61 9.25 17.75
C LEU A 323 5.61 8.42 16.47
N PRO A 324 6.77 7.92 16.00
CA PRO A 324 6.83 7.15 14.78
C PRO A 324 5.93 5.92 14.86
N ASN A 325 5.12 5.72 13.83
CA ASN A 325 4.36 4.52 13.63
C ASN A 325 5.17 3.60 12.69
N HIS A 326 6.05 2.80 13.26
CA HIS A 326 6.94 1.91 12.50
C HIS A 326 6.21 0.79 11.76
N THR A 327 4.91 0.57 12.05
CA THR A 327 4.12 -0.45 11.37
C THR A 327 3.73 -0.05 9.94
N GLY A 328 3.66 1.25 9.65
CA GLY A 328 3.13 1.77 8.39
C GLY A 328 1.66 1.41 8.13
N LEU A 329 0.93 0.93 9.14
CA LEU A 329 -0.49 0.58 9.10
C LEU A 329 -1.31 1.58 9.90
N HIS A 330 -2.61 1.64 9.62
CA HIS A 330 -3.56 2.38 10.42
C HIS A 330 -3.47 1.99 11.91
N SER A 331 -3.17 2.97 12.76
CA SER A 331 -3.17 2.81 14.21
C SER A 331 -4.19 3.76 14.81
N ALA A 332 -5.24 3.21 15.42
CA ALA A 332 -6.21 3.98 16.18
C ALA A 332 -5.64 4.32 17.57
N PHE A 333 -4.36 4.70 17.66
CA PHE A 333 -3.64 4.92 18.91
C PHE A 333 -4.46 5.77 19.89
N THR A 334 -4.43 5.40 21.17
CA THR A 334 -5.38 5.78 22.23
C THR A 334 -6.80 5.23 22.12
N ARG A 335 -7.36 4.96 20.93
CA ARG A 335 -8.77 4.49 20.72
C ARG A 335 -9.80 5.25 21.55
N THR A 336 -9.60 6.56 21.78
CA THR A 336 -10.43 7.39 22.69
C THR A 336 -10.40 6.93 24.16
N LEU A 337 -9.56 5.96 24.51
CA LEU A 337 -9.29 5.46 25.85
C LEU A 337 -7.95 6.04 26.33
N CYS A 338 -8.04 7.24 26.89
CA CYS A 338 -6.91 7.99 27.41
C CYS A 338 -7.34 8.73 28.68
N SER A 339 -6.41 8.94 29.60
CA SER A 339 -6.68 9.71 30.84
C SER A 339 -7.22 11.11 30.52
N LYS A 340 -8.21 11.61 31.29
CA LYS A 340 -8.69 13.00 31.16
C LYS A 340 -7.65 14.02 31.62
N ALA A 341 -6.89 13.69 32.67
CA ALA A 341 -5.83 14.50 33.24
C ALA A 341 -4.68 13.64 33.75
N ALA A 342 -3.48 14.23 33.81
CA ALA A 342 -2.31 13.63 34.43
C ALA A 342 -2.32 13.83 35.95
N ARG A 343 -1.64 12.93 36.65
CA ARG A 343 -1.36 12.99 38.08
C ARG A 343 0.15 12.97 38.28
N SER A 344 0.71 14.02 38.88
CA SER A 344 2.17 14.15 39.05
C SER A 344 2.95 13.97 37.73
N GLY A 345 2.41 14.52 36.65
CA GLY A 345 2.97 14.39 35.29
C GLY A 345 2.78 13.01 34.64
N VAL A 346 2.07 12.06 35.28
CA VAL A 346 1.83 10.71 34.76
C VAL A 346 0.42 10.58 34.22
N PHE A 347 0.28 9.95 33.05
CA PHE A 347 -1.02 9.54 32.54
C PHE A 347 -0.92 8.28 31.67
N PHE A 348 -2.06 7.72 31.27
CA PHE A 348 -2.16 6.46 30.55
C PHE A 348 -3.05 6.58 29.32
N SER A 349 -2.75 5.79 28.30
CA SER A 349 -3.58 5.62 27.11
C SER A 349 -3.53 4.18 26.60
N TYR A 350 -4.57 3.78 25.87
CA TYR A 350 -4.57 2.52 25.13
C TYR A 350 -3.49 2.53 24.02
N ASP A 351 -2.85 1.38 23.82
CA ASP A 351 -1.86 1.12 22.77
C ASP A 351 -2.43 0.09 21.79
N ASP A 352 -2.59 0.52 20.54
CA ASP A 352 -3.02 -0.37 19.45
C ASP A 352 -1.84 -1.29 19.06
N PRO A 353 -2.08 -2.53 18.57
CA PRO A 353 -0.98 -3.46 18.26
C PRO A 353 0.05 -2.84 17.32
N GLY A 354 1.26 -2.58 17.83
CA GLY A 354 2.45 -2.35 17.02
C GLY A 354 3.06 -0.94 17.07
N LEU A 355 2.50 0.03 17.81
CA LEU A 355 3.15 1.36 17.89
C LEU A 355 4.37 1.35 18.84
N ILE A 356 4.22 0.80 20.05
CA ILE A 356 5.26 0.82 21.10
C ILE A 356 5.79 -0.58 21.42
N ASP A 357 5.29 -1.62 20.73
CA ASP A 357 5.62 -3.04 20.93
C ASP A 357 5.53 -3.45 22.41
N SER A 358 4.41 -3.12 23.05
CA SER A 358 4.16 -3.49 24.44
C SER A 358 3.50 -4.88 24.55
N ASN A 359 3.91 -5.67 25.55
CA ASN A 359 3.24 -6.93 25.90
C ASN A 359 1.79 -6.70 26.36
N CYS A 360 1.41 -5.48 26.71
CA CYS A 360 0.05 -5.06 27.08
C CYS A 360 -0.57 -4.21 25.95
N ARG A 361 -1.82 -3.78 26.11
CA ARG A 361 -2.51 -2.88 25.16
C ARG A 361 -2.62 -1.47 25.71
N PHE A 362 -1.59 -1.00 26.41
CA PHE A 362 -1.55 0.35 26.99
C PHE A 362 -0.15 0.83 27.32
N VAL A 363 -0.02 2.14 27.41
CA VAL A 363 1.25 2.84 27.63
C VAL A 363 1.15 3.83 28.79
N ARG A 364 2.26 3.99 29.52
CA ARG A 364 2.42 4.96 30.60
C ARG A 364 3.24 6.14 30.09
N TRP A 365 2.69 7.33 30.21
CA TRP A 365 3.31 8.60 29.84
C TRP A 365 3.84 9.30 31.08
N GLN A 366 4.99 9.96 30.93
CA GLN A 366 5.57 10.85 31.93
C GLN A 366 5.92 12.18 31.26
N VAL A 367 5.37 13.26 31.81
CA VAL A 367 5.64 14.64 31.44
C VAL A 367 6.50 15.27 32.53
N ASN A 368 7.61 15.89 32.16
CA ASN A 368 8.51 16.62 33.04
C ASN A 368 8.70 18.04 32.50
N PHE A 369 8.53 19.05 33.35
CA PHE A 369 8.82 20.44 33.00
C PHE A 369 10.18 20.81 33.64
N ARG A 370 11.11 21.39 32.86
CA ARG A 370 12.37 21.96 33.36
C ARG A 370 12.44 23.44 33.00
N ASP A 371 12.71 24.29 33.99
CA ASP A 371 12.98 25.71 33.76
C ASP A 371 14.36 25.88 33.09
N ALA A 372 14.44 26.68 32.01
CA ALA A 372 15.73 27.06 31.45
C ALA A 372 16.24 28.34 32.15
N SER A 373 17.22 28.19 33.03
CA SER A 373 18.11 29.28 33.43
C SER A 373 19.56 28.80 33.48
N PRO A 374 20.55 29.63 33.10
CA PRO A 374 21.93 29.18 32.90
C PRO A 374 22.71 29.10 34.22
N ALA A 375 23.60 28.09 34.25
CA ALA A 375 24.63 27.74 35.22
C ALA A 375 24.94 28.72 36.37
N HIS A 376 24.96 28.23 37.61
CA HIS A 376 25.98 28.49 38.65
C HIS A 376 26.11 27.23 39.54
N GLY A 377 27.34 26.91 39.91
CA GLY A 377 27.76 25.57 40.36
C GLY A 377 27.62 25.25 41.85
N HIS A 378 28.42 24.24 42.21
CA HIS A 378 28.69 23.65 43.53
C HIS A 378 27.90 22.38 43.93
N ASP A 379 28.60 21.26 43.70
CA ASP A 379 29.04 20.31 44.72
C ASP A 379 28.07 19.29 45.34
N LYS A 380 28.52 18.01 45.22
CA LYS A 380 28.60 16.99 46.28
C LYS A 380 27.27 16.33 46.71
N LEU A 381 27.16 15.06 47.12
CA LEU A 381 28.08 13.96 47.45
C LEU A 381 27.16 12.72 47.65
N VAL A 382 27.58 11.57 47.12
CA VAL A 382 27.73 10.28 47.84
C VAL A 382 26.52 9.59 48.49
N ALA A 383 26.30 8.31 48.14
CA ALA A 383 26.74 7.10 48.89
C ALA A 383 26.12 5.86 48.19
N SER A 384 26.91 4.91 47.68
CA SER A 384 27.32 3.64 48.34
C SER A 384 26.11 2.75 48.69
N SER A 385 26.06 1.45 48.39
CA SER A 385 27.12 0.45 48.53
C SER A 385 26.62 -0.94 48.11
N ASN A 386 27.51 -1.79 47.57
CA ASN A 386 27.78 -3.20 47.95
C ASN A 386 26.60 -4.21 48.00
N VAL A 387 26.65 -5.46 47.51
CA VAL A 387 27.76 -6.42 47.38
C VAL A 387 27.26 -7.73 46.73
N ARG A 388 28.15 -8.39 45.95
CA ARG A 388 28.38 -9.85 45.70
C ARG A 388 27.21 -10.77 45.32
N SER A 389 27.19 -11.38 44.14
CA SER A 389 27.96 -12.58 43.67
C SER A 389 27.52 -13.88 44.32
N ASP A 390 26.94 -14.78 43.52
CA ASP A 390 27.27 -16.22 43.49
C ASP A 390 26.65 -16.89 42.25
N ALA A 391 27.43 -17.77 41.63
CA ALA A 391 27.06 -18.76 40.61
C ALA A 391 27.73 -20.10 41.05
N PRO A 392 27.48 -21.29 40.46
CA PRO A 392 26.36 -21.90 39.72
C PRO A 392 25.89 -23.24 40.40
N PRO A 393 25.05 -24.13 39.80
CA PRO A 393 25.55 -25.21 38.91
C PRO A 393 24.58 -25.61 37.75
N PRO A 394 24.93 -26.57 36.87
CA PRO A 394 24.32 -26.76 35.54
C PRO A 394 23.32 -27.93 35.44
N VAL A 395 22.82 -28.14 34.20
CA VAL A 395 22.08 -29.32 33.65
C VAL A 395 20.59 -29.34 34.08
N GLU A 396 19.57 -29.38 33.20
CA GLU A 396 19.24 -30.49 32.30
C GLU A 396 18.28 -30.10 31.17
N THR A 397 18.64 -30.52 29.97
CA THR A 397 17.82 -30.51 28.75
C THR A 397 16.63 -31.45 28.89
N THR A 398 15.41 -30.93 28.76
CA THR A 398 14.24 -31.73 28.37
C THR A 398 13.57 -31.10 27.16
N ALA A 399 13.70 -31.79 26.03
CA ALA A 399 12.85 -31.59 24.87
C ALA A 399 11.43 -32.09 25.18
N VAL A 400 10.42 -31.41 24.62
CA VAL A 400 9.07 -31.85 24.16
C VAL A 400 8.18 -30.59 24.24
N GLY A 401 7.46 -30.12 23.22
CA GLY A 401 7.24 -30.61 21.87
C GLY A 401 6.59 -29.50 21.04
N THR A 402 7.00 -29.40 19.78
CA THR A 402 6.39 -28.54 18.77
C THR A 402 5.00 -29.06 18.41
N LEU A 403 3.96 -28.28 18.71
CA LEU A 403 2.64 -28.44 18.10
C LEU A 403 2.63 -27.75 16.71
N PRO A 404 2.04 -28.37 15.68
CA PRO A 404 2.14 -27.88 14.30
C PRO A 404 1.20 -26.69 14.06
N LEU A 405 1.69 -25.71 13.31
CA LEU A 405 0.85 -24.68 12.68
C LEU A 405 -0.09 -25.35 11.64
N PRO A 406 -1.38 -24.97 11.56
CA PRO A 406 -2.32 -25.63 10.68
C PRO A 406 -1.97 -25.43 9.20
N GLU A 407 -1.79 -26.55 8.51
CA GLU A 407 -1.48 -26.63 7.10
C GLU A 407 -2.76 -26.54 6.24
N GLU A 408 -3.53 -25.45 6.31
CA GLU A 408 -4.76 -25.29 5.51
C GLU A 408 -4.95 -23.91 4.84
N ALA A 409 -3.87 -23.22 4.44
CA ALA A 409 -3.96 -22.01 3.62
C ALA A 409 -3.36 -22.14 2.21
N SER A 410 -3.03 -23.36 1.74
CA SER A 410 -2.43 -23.57 0.40
C SER A 410 -3.14 -24.60 -0.50
N LYS A 411 -4.37 -25.00 -0.15
CA LYS A 411 -5.19 -25.91 -0.99
C LYS A 411 -6.62 -25.40 -1.14
N ARG A 412 -6.81 -24.34 -1.93
CA ARG A 412 -8.05 -24.12 -2.69
C ARG A 412 -7.76 -23.46 -4.04
N LEU A 413 -6.91 -24.10 -4.86
CA LEU A 413 -7.19 -24.12 -6.29
C LEU A 413 -8.13 -25.30 -6.50
N VAL A 414 -9.43 -25.02 -6.40
CA VAL A 414 -10.45 -25.95 -6.87
C VAL A 414 -10.17 -26.13 -8.36
N PRO A 415 -9.93 -27.36 -8.87
CA PRO A 415 -9.92 -27.56 -10.31
C PRO A 415 -11.28 -27.10 -10.80
N ALA A 416 -11.32 -26.18 -11.77
CA ALA A 416 -12.55 -25.67 -12.36
C ALA A 416 -13.48 -26.86 -12.68
N GLY A 417 -14.42 -27.13 -11.78
CA GLY A 417 -15.52 -28.02 -12.06
C GLY A 417 -16.17 -27.47 -13.31
N LYS A 418 -16.36 -28.32 -14.32
CA LYS A 418 -17.03 -28.00 -15.56
C LYS A 418 -18.46 -27.53 -15.24
N THR A 419 -18.60 -26.27 -14.85
CA THR A 419 -19.82 -25.52 -15.00
C THR A 419 -19.99 -25.32 -16.50
N ASN A 420 -21.21 -25.55 -16.99
CA ASN A 420 -21.57 -25.28 -18.36
C ASN A 420 -21.06 -23.87 -18.72
N PRO A 421 -20.32 -23.64 -19.83
CA PRO A 421 -19.87 -22.31 -20.20
C PRO A 421 -20.99 -21.27 -20.26
N ALA A 422 -22.25 -21.70 -20.37
CA ALA A 422 -23.46 -20.88 -20.28
C ALA A 422 -23.84 -20.41 -18.84
N ASP A 423 -23.22 -20.92 -17.78
CA ASP A 423 -23.62 -20.71 -16.37
C ASP A 423 -22.71 -19.77 -15.56
N LYS A 424 -21.84 -18.99 -16.22
CA LYS A 424 -21.01 -18.00 -15.52
C LYS A 424 -21.84 -16.83 -15.00
N ALA A 425 -21.54 -16.37 -13.78
CA ALA A 425 -22.32 -15.34 -13.10
C ALA A 425 -22.24 -14.00 -13.83
N TRP A 426 -21.06 -13.63 -14.33
CA TRP A 426 -20.87 -12.41 -15.11
C TRP A 426 -21.73 -12.36 -16.38
N LYS A 427 -21.96 -13.51 -17.03
CA LYS A 427 -22.81 -13.60 -18.23
C LYS A 427 -24.26 -13.29 -17.86
N ARG A 428 -24.77 -13.91 -16.80
CA ARG A 428 -26.13 -13.65 -16.29
C ARG A 428 -26.32 -12.19 -15.88
N GLN A 429 -25.34 -11.59 -15.21
CA GLN A 429 -25.40 -10.20 -14.77
C GLN A 429 -25.44 -9.22 -15.96
N GLY A 430 -24.60 -9.43 -16.98
CA GLY A 430 -24.63 -8.63 -18.20
C GLY A 430 -25.92 -8.78 -18.98
N ILE A 431 -26.43 -10.02 -19.12
CA ILE A 431 -27.70 -10.31 -19.81
C ILE A 431 -28.87 -9.67 -19.06
N ALA A 432 -28.93 -9.83 -17.74
CA ALA A 432 -29.97 -9.24 -16.90
C ALA A 432 -29.99 -7.71 -17.00
N TRP A 433 -28.83 -7.05 -17.16
CA TRP A 433 -28.82 -5.61 -17.41
C TRP A 433 -29.53 -5.26 -18.72
N LEU A 434 -29.18 -5.94 -19.82
CA LEU A 434 -29.80 -5.71 -21.13
C LEU A 434 -31.31 -5.99 -21.10
N GLU A 435 -31.74 -7.07 -20.44
CA GLU A 435 -33.15 -7.43 -20.35
C GLU A 435 -33.99 -6.41 -19.56
N ASN A 436 -33.44 -5.81 -18.50
CA ASN A 436 -34.19 -4.95 -17.59
C ASN A 436 -34.07 -3.45 -17.89
N TYR A 437 -33.01 -3.03 -18.60
CA TYR A 437 -32.63 -1.62 -18.71
C TYR A 437 -32.30 -1.14 -20.13
N ALA A 438 -32.37 -2.02 -21.16
CA ALA A 438 -32.09 -1.61 -22.54
C ALA A 438 -32.94 -0.42 -22.99
N GLY A 439 -32.28 0.54 -23.65
CA GLY A 439 -32.95 1.70 -24.24
C GLY A 439 -33.34 2.83 -23.27
N ARG A 440 -32.98 2.73 -21.97
CA ARG A 440 -33.17 3.84 -21.03
C ARG A 440 -32.17 4.97 -21.29
N LYS A 441 -32.64 6.22 -21.23
CA LYS A 441 -31.80 7.43 -21.22
C LYS A 441 -31.55 7.85 -19.76
N VAL A 442 -30.30 7.81 -19.32
CA VAL A 442 -29.81 8.42 -18.07
C VAL A 442 -29.39 9.86 -18.38
N SER A 443 -29.45 10.75 -17.39
CA SER A 443 -28.97 12.13 -17.50
C SER A 443 -27.48 12.17 -17.84
N THR A 444 -27.18 12.32 -19.12
CA THR A 444 -25.84 12.58 -19.70
C THR A 444 -25.19 13.82 -19.10
N ASP A 445 -25.98 14.77 -18.60
CA ASP A 445 -25.50 16.01 -17.98
C ASP A 445 -24.74 15.79 -16.66
N ALA A 446 -25.12 14.81 -15.83
CA ALA A 446 -24.39 14.50 -14.60
C ALA A 446 -23.04 13.85 -14.91
N ALA A 447 -23.04 12.88 -15.84
CA ALA A 447 -21.83 12.26 -16.36
C ALA A 447 -20.93 13.30 -17.04
N ARG A 448 -21.48 14.18 -17.88
CA ARG A 448 -20.76 15.28 -18.55
C ARG A 448 -20.12 16.23 -17.54
N ARG A 449 -20.81 16.62 -16.47
CA ARG A 449 -20.25 17.51 -15.42
C ARG A 449 -19.12 16.86 -14.62
N VAL A 450 -19.30 15.61 -14.18
CA VAL A 450 -18.24 14.85 -13.48
C VAL A 450 -17.05 14.61 -14.41
N PHE A 451 -17.34 14.26 -15.66
CA PHE A 451 -16.36 14.06 -16.71
C PHE A 451 -15.59 15.34 -17.06
N GLU A 452 -16.23 16.51 -17.17
CA GLU A 452 -15.56 17.79 -17.43
C GLU A 452 -14.58 18.19 -16.32
N SER A 453 -14.94 17.91 -15.06
CA SER A 453 -14.14 18.21 -13.86
C SER A 453 -12.96 17.24 -13.68
N VAL A 454 -13.24 15.93 -13.73
CA VAL A 454 -12.26 14.86 -13.49
C VAL A 454 -11.31 14.71 -14.69
N SER A 455 -11.81 14.90 -15.92
CA SER A 455 -10.99 14.68 -17.11
C SER A 455 -9.90 15.73 -17.29
N ARG A 456 -10.02 16.99 -16.85
CA ARG A 456 -8.91 17.94 -17.05
C ARG A 456 -7.62 17.48 -16.32
N ASN A 457 -7.76 16.88 -15.13
CA ASN A 457 -6.63 16.38 -14.35
C ASN A 457 -6.21 14.96 -14.75
N ILE A 458 -7.16 14.05 -15.01
CA ILE A 458 -6.86 12.69 -15.48
C ILE A 458 -6.30 12.72 -16.91
N TYR A 459 -6.92 13.41 -17.86
CA TYR A 459 -6.44 13.53 -19.25
C TYR A 459 -5.03 14.15 -19.34
N ASN A 460 -4.77 15.27 -18.68
CA ASN A 460 -3.44 15.91 -18.70
C ASN A 460 -2.35 14.99 -18.15
N THR A 461 -2.68 14.22 -17.12
CA THR A 461 -1.83 13.18 -16.57
C THR A 461 -1.60 12.04 -17.56
N TYR A 462 -2.70 11.50 -18.09
CA TYR A 462 -2.73 10.19 -18.72
C TYR A 462 -2.26 10.20 -20.16
N VAL A 463 -2.62 11.27 -20.88
CA VAL A 463 -2.13 11.51 -22.24
C VAL A 463 -0.64 11.76 -22.21
N THR A 464 -0.16 12.65 -21.33
CA THR A 464 1.29 12.93 -21.26
C THR A 464 2.11 11.71 -20.83
N GLU A 465 1.54 10.82 -19.99
CA GLU A 465 2.16 9.56 -19.60
C GLU A 465 2.23 8.55 -20.75
N GLN A 466 1.12 8.30 -21.47
CA GLN A 466 1.11 7.38 -22.61
C GLN A 466 1.94 7.92 -23.79
N MET A 467 2.00 9.23 -24.02
CA MET A 467 2.84 9.86 -25.04
C MET A 467 4.32 9.81 -24.73
N SER A 468 4.71 9.72 -23.45
CA SER A 468 6.11 9.46 -23.11
C SER A 468 6.50 8.02 -23.44
N ALA A 469 5.55 7.08 -23.34
CA ALA A 469 5.77 5.63 -23.50
C ALA A 469 5.75 5.13 -24.95
N LEU A 470 4.99 5.81 -25.82
CA LEU A 470 5.05 5.61 -27.26
C LEU A 470 6.05 6.63 -27.81
N GLY A 471 7.19 6.17 -28.36
CA GLY A 471 8.16 7.08 -28.97
C GLY A 471 7.46 8.05 -29.93
N GLN A 472 7.76 9.35 -29.82
CA GLN A 472 7.00 10.42 -30.48
C GLN A 472 6.71 10.14 -31.97
N THR A 473 7.65 9.55 -32.69
CA THR A 473 7.49 9.21 -34.11
C THR A 473 6.41 8.14 -34.37
N GLN A 474 6.33 7.12 -33.52
CA GLN A 474 5.45 5.97 -33.74
C GLN A 474 3.97 6.29 -33.49
N ALA A 475 3.69 7.10 -32.48
CA ALA A 475 2.32 7.52 -32.18
C ALA A 475 1.77 8.46 -33.26
N GLY A 476 2.61 9.36 -33.81
CA GLY A 476 2.24 10.16 -34.98
C GLY A 476 1.90 9.31 -36.21
N THR A 477 2.70 8.27 -36.51
CA THR A 477 2.39 7.32 -37.59
C THR A 477 1.07 6.58 -37.35
N ARG A 478 0.78 6.18 -36.11
CA ARG A 478 -0.48 5.49 -35.77
C ARG A 478 -1.69 6.41 -35.92
N LEU A 479 -1.57 7.67 -35.49
CA LEU A 479 -2.62 8.69 -35.68
C LEU A 479 -2.90 8.92 -37.16
N ALA A 480 -1.85 9.12 -37.98
CA ALA A 480 -1.97 9.30 -39.43
C ALA A 480 -2.66 8.10 -40.09
N SER A 481 -2.30 6.88 -39.69
CA SER A 481 -2.93 5.66 -40.21
C SER A 481 -4.43 5.61 -39.92
N VAL A 482 -4.88 6.04 -38.73
CA VAL A 482 -6.32 6.10 -38.41
C VAL A 482 -7.05 7.09 -39.31
N LEU A 483 -6.45 8.25 -39.61
CA LEU A 483 -7.00 9.23 -40.56
C LEU A 483 -7.16 8.66 -41.97
N GLU A 484 -6.24 7.78 -42.38
CA GLU A 484 -6.31 7.04 -43.65
C GLU A 484 -7.30 5.87 -43.63
N GLY A 485 -7.96 5.62 -42.50
CA GLY A 485 -8.92 4.53 -42.33
C GLY A 485 -8.27 3.19 -41.98
N HIS A 486 -7.06 3.18 -41.45
CA HIS A 486 -6.31 1.99 -41.07
C HIS A 486 -5.95 1.96 -39.57
N ILE A 487 -5.86 0.74 -39.00
CA ILE A 487 -5.46 0.53 -37.62
C ILE A 487 -4.34 -0.50 -37.56
N PHE A 488 -3.22 -0.15 -36.94
CA PHE A 488 -2.18 -1.13 -36.60
C PHE A 488 -2.60 -2.06 -35.47
N VAL A 489 -2.59 -3.37 -35.73
CA VAL A 489 -2.95 -4.44 -34.78
C VAL A 489 -1.74 -5.09 -34.11
N THR A 490 -0.54 -4.64 -34.46
CA THR A 490 0.75 -5.12 -33.94
C THR A 490 1.54 -3.95 -33.37
N LYS A 491 2.34 -4.20 -32.32
CA LYS A 491 3.15 -3.16 -31.64
C LYS A 491 4.20 -2.55 -32.57
N ASP A 492 4.73 -3.29 -33.54
CA ASP A 492 5.79 -2.87 -34.47
C ASP A 492 5.27 -2.16 -35.74
N ASN A 493 3.96 -1.89 -35.81
CA ASN A 493 3.28 -1.29 -36.95
C ASN A 493 3.44 -2.11 -38.25
N ARG A 494 3.74 -3.41 -38.21
CA ARG A 494 3.90 -4.21 -39.45
C ARG A 494 2.58 -4.71 -40.03
N LYS A 495 1.57 -4.90 -39.18
CA LYS A 495 0.23 -5.34 -39.59
C LYS A 495 -0.81 -4.31 -39.24
N SER A 496 -1.63 -3.94 -40.23
CA SER A 496 -2.79 -3.09 -40.07
C SER A 496 -4.04 -3.73 -40.67
N ILE A 497 -5.20 -3.26 -40.24
CA ILE A 497 -6.50 -3.59 -40.82
C ILE A 497 -7.14 -2.30 -41.33
N ARG A 498 -7.97 -2.40 -42.37
CA ARG A 498 -8.79 -1.29 -42.84
C ARG A 498 -10.10 -1.26 -42.06
N LEU A 499 -10.46 -0.09 -41.55
CA LEU A 499 -11.67 0.13 -40.76
C LEU A 499 -12.95 -0.29 -41.51
N SER A 500 -13.03 0.01 -42.81
CA SER A 500 -14.18 -0.33 -43.65
C SER A 500 -14.37 -1.82 -43.89
N ASP A 501 -13.29 -2.60 -43.82
CA ASP A 501 -13.28 -4.00 -44.21
C ASP A 501 -13.45 -4.92 -43.00
N PHE A 502 -13.34 -4.37 -41.78
CA PHE A 502 -13.44 -5.10 -40.54
C PHE A 502 -14.86 -5.10 -39.99
N GLN A 503 -15.42 -6.30 -39.82
CA GLN A 503 -16.76 -6.50 -39.27
C GLN A 503 -16.69 -7.18 -37.90
N TRP A 504 -17.35 -6.56 -36.91
CA TRP A 504 -17.49 -7.14 -35.58
C TRP A 504 -18.38 -8.38 -35.62
N GLY A 505 -17.96 -9.45 -34.94
CA GLY A 505 -18.67 -10.74 -34.92
C GLY A 505 -18.24 -11.73 -36.00
N SER A 506 -17.38 -11.32 -36.94
CA SER A 506 -16.70 -12.22 -37.88
C SER A 506 -15.35 -12.72 -37.30
N PRO A 507 -14.73 -13.78 -37.86
CA PRO A 507 -13.52 -14.40 -37.31
C PRO A 507 -12.30 -13.47 -37.08
N GLY A 508 -12.27 -12.27 -37.66
CA GLY A 508 -11.19 -11.30 -37.48
C GLY A 508 -9.79 -11.86 -37.84
N PRO A 509 -8.70 -11.26 -37.36
CA PRO A 509 -7.36 -11.82 -37.50
C PRO A 509 -7.24 -13.18 -36.79
N GLU A 510 -6.57 -14.15 -37.42
CA GLU A 510 -6.30 -15.46 -36.79
C GLU A 510 -5.45 -15.36 -35.52
N ASP A 511 -4.65 -14.30 -35.41
CA ASP A 511 -3.77 -14.05 -34.27
C ASP A 511 -4.57 -13.54 -33.06
N ARG A 512 -4.52 -14.32 -31.98
CA ARG A 512 -5.17 -14.02 -30.69
C ARG A 512 -4.78 -12.66 -30.11
N ASN A 513 -3.52 -12.23 -30.24
CA ASN A 513 -3.05 -10.97 -29.68
C ASN A 513 -3.56 -9.79 -30.49
N GLN A 514 -3.64 -9.91 -31.82
CA GLN A 514 -4.25 -8.89 -32.69
C GLN A 514 -5.74 -8.72 -32.35
N LEU A 515 -6.48 -9.82 -32.17
CA LEU A 515 -7.87 -9.78 -31.70
C LEU A 515 -7.99 -9.09 -30.33
N TRP A 516 -7.13 -9.43 -29.38
CA TRP A 516 -7.11 -8.80 -28.06
C TRP A 516 -6.85 -7.28 -28.15
N VAL A 517 -5.91 -6.85 -29.00
CA VAL A 517 -5.62 -5.42 -29.26
C VAL A 517 -6.83 -4.68 -29.83
N LEU A 518 -7.61 -5.32 -30.70
CA LEU A 518 -8.84 -4.73 -31.24
C LEU A 518 -9.93 -4.63 -30.18
N GLN A 519 -10.12 -5.69 -29.38
CA GLN A 519 -11.18 -5.76 -28.37
C GLN A 519 -11.00 -4.74 -27.24
N GLN A 520 -9.79 -4.28 -26.96
CA GLN A 520 -9.57 -3.20 -26.00
C GLN A 520 -9.85 -1.79 -26.56
N TRP A 521 -10.07 -1.62 -27.87
CA TRP A 521 -10.15 -0.30 -28.55
C TRP A 521 -8.87 0.55 -28.45
N LEU A 522 -7.71 -0.09 -28.60
CA LEU A 522 -6.41 0.60 -28.58
C LEU A 522 -6.31 1.85 -29.49
N PRO A 523 -6.90 1.90 -30.70
CA PRO A 523 -6.81 3.07 -31.59
C PRO A 523 -7.32 4.37 -31.00
N VAL A 524 -8.27 4.30 -30.05
CA VAL A 524 -8.74 5.48 -29.32
C VAL A 524 -7.60 6.15 -28.57
N ARG A 525 -6.70 5.37 -27.98
CA ARG A 525 -5.50 5.88 -27.30
C ARG A 525 -4.58 6.60 -28.28
N GLU A 526 -4.43 6.07 -29.49
CA GLU A 526 -3.55 6.66 -30.51
C GLU A 526 -4.08 8.02 -31.01
N CYS A 527 -5.41 8.22 -30.98
CA CYS A 527 -6.02 9.51 -31.30
C CYS A 527 -5.62 10.63 -30.33
N LEU A 528 -5.13 10.31 -29.13
CA LEU A 528 -4.71 11.28 -28.12
C LEU A 528 -3.37 11.96 -28.43
N TYR A 529 -2.69 11.57 -29.51
CA TYR A 529 -1.30 11.97 -29.80
C TYR A 529 -1.13 13.48 -30.00
N GLU A 530 -1.86 14.09 -30.93
CA GLU A 530 -1.78 15.52 -31.22
C GLU A 530 -2.92 16.26 -30.54
N ARG A 531 -2.73 16.61 -29.26
CA ARG A 531 -3.76 17.25 -28.43
C ARG A 531 -4.46 18.40 -29.16
N ALA A 532 -5.80 18.34 -29.17
CA ALA A 532 -6.67 19.39 -29.70
C ALA A 532 -6.32 19.83 -31.14
N SER A 533 -5.77 18.91 -31.94
CA SER A 533 -5.49 19.13 -33.36
C SER A 533 -6.65 18.70 -34.25
N ALA A 534 -6.70 19.26 -35.46
CA ALA A 534 -7.62 18.80 -36.50
C ALA A 534 -7.43 17.31 -36.81
N ASN A 535 -6.20 16.80 -36.73
CA ASN A 535 -5.87 15.39 -36.94
C ASN A 535 -6.50 14.49 -35.87
N THR A 536 -6.36 14.84 -34.59
CA THR A 536 -6.97 14.11 -33.49
C THR A 536 -8.49 14.08 -33.58
N PHE A 537 -9.11 15.21 -33.91
CA PHE A 537 -10.56 15.26 -34.09
C PHE A 537 -11.00 14.44 -35.29
N GLY A 538 -10.33 14.56 -36.44
CA GLY A 538 -10.60 13.74 -37.62
C GLY A 538 -10.49 12.24 -37.34
N ALA A 539 -9.41 11.80 -36.69
CA ALA A 539 -9.20 10.40 -36.33
C ALA A 539 -10.27 9.88 -35.36
N THR A 540 -10.68 10.70 -34.38
CA THR A 540 -11.77 10.36 -33.45
C THR A 540 -13.07 10.13 -34.21
N LEU A 541 -13.40 11.00 -35.17
CA LEU A 541 -14.61 10.86 -35.99
C LEU A 541 -14.58 9.62 -36.89
N MET A 542 -13.40 9.24 -37.40
CA MET A 542 -13.21 7.98 -38.12
C MET A 542 -13.54 6.75 -37.27
N LEU A 543 -13.33 6.81 -35.96
CA LEU A 543 -13.63 5.71 -35.03
C LEU A 543 -15.08 5.65 -34.56
N VAL A 544 -15.88 6.72 -34.70
CA VAL A 544 -17.29 6.75 -34.25
C VAL A 544 -18.12 5.60 -34.87
N PRO A 545 -18.14 5.39 -36.20
CA PRO A 545 -18.92 4.31 -36.79
C PRO A 545 -18.41 2.93 -36.36
N TRP A 546 -17.10 2.79 -36.19
CA TRP A 546 -16.45 1.53 -35.81
C TRP A 546 -16.78 1.11 -34.38
N ILE A 547 -16.81 2.06 -33.45
CA ILE A 547 -17.21 1.85 -32.05
C ILE A 547 -18.71 1.56 -31.94
N ARG A 548 -19.55 2.30 -32.67
CA ARG A 548 -21.00 2.01 -32.74
C ARG A 548 -21.26 0.59 -33.23
N ALA A 549 -20.61 0.19 -34.32
CA ALA A 549 -20.71 -1.16 -34.86
C ALA A 549 -20.28 -2.24 -33.84
N TRP A 550 -19.27 -1.96 -32.99
CA TRP A 550 -18.90 -2.86 -31.91
C TRP A 550 -20.05 -3.02 -30.92
N SER A 551 -20.64 -1.91 -30.47
CA SER A 551 -21.74 -1.90 -29.51
C SER A 551 -22.96 -2.62 -30.05
N ASP A 552 -23.31 -2.41 -31.31
CA ASP A 552 -24.45 -3.06 -31.96
C ASP A 552 -24.25 -4.58 -32.06
N ALA A 553 -23.06 -5.02 -32.43
CA ALA A 553 -22.75 -6.44 -32.54
C ALA A 553 -22.58 -7.16 -31.20
N ASN A 554 -22.10 -6.47 -30.15
CA ASN A 554 -21.60 -7.12 -28.93
C ASN A 554 -22.37 -6.82 -27.64
N LEU A 555 -23.20 -5.79 -27.58
CA LEU A 555 -24.10 -5.55 -26.44
C LEU A 555 -25.43 -6.31 -26.66
N THR A 556 -25.31 -7.63 -26.79
CA THR A 556 -26.42 -8.56 -26.99
C THR A 556 -26.28 -9.74 -26.04
N PRO A 557 -27.40 -10.37 -25.61
CA PRO A 557 -27.33 -11.57 -24.78
C PRO A 557 -26.50 -12.69 -25.41
N ASP A 558 -26.61 -12.88 -26.73
CA ASP A 558 -25.86 -13.90 -27.48
C ASP A 558 -24.35 -13.69 -27.46
N SER A 559 -23.88 -12.44 -27.57
CA SER A 559 -22.45 -12.13 -27.51
C SER A 559 -21.88 -12.41 -26.12
N LEU A 560 -22.59 -12.02 -25.06
CA LEU A 560 -22.25 -12.34 -23.66
C LEU A 560 -22.24 -13.86 -23.41
N ALA A 561 -23.27 -14.56 -23.89
CA ALA A 561 -23.41 -16.00 -23.73
C ALA A 561 -22.30 -16.78 -24.44
N SER A 562 -21.94 -16.38 -25.65
CA SER A 562 -20.98 -17.10 -26.49
C SER A 562 -19.52 -16.69 -26.24
N ASN A 563 -19.25 -15.45 -25.82
CA ASN A 563 -17.92 -14.85 -25.69
C ASN A 563 -16.99 -15.14 -26.89
N ARG A 564 -17.54 -15.05 -28.10
CA ARG A 564 -16.79 -15.30 -29.33
C ARG A 564 -15.70 -14.23 -29.51
N HIS A 565 -14.61 -14.59 -30.18
CA HIS A 565 -13.56 -13.67 -30.62
C HIS A 565 -12.99 -12.74 -29.53
N LEU A 566 -12.90 -13.24 -28.28
CA LEU A 566 -12.35 -12.52 -27.13
C LEU A 566 -13.11 -11.23 -26.74
N THR A 567 -14.37 -11.06 -27.16
CA THR A 567 -15.17 -9.86 -26.86
C THR A 567 -15.19 -9.50 -25.38
N TRP A 568 -15.41 -10.51 -24.53
CA TRP A 568 -15.41 -10.40 -23.07
C TRP A 568 -14.17 -11.09 -22.46
N HIS A 569 -13.00 -10.83 -23.04
CA HIS A 569 -11.73 -11.15 -22.39
C HIS A 569 -11.56 -10.25 -21.16
N ASP A 570 -11.15 -10.83 -20.03
CA ASP A 570 -10.98 -10.18 -18.72
C ASP A 570 -10.27 -8.82 -18.79
N HIS A 571 -9.04 -8.79 -19.29
CA HIS A 571 -8.21 -7.60 -19.38
C HIS A 571 -8.66 -6.62 -20.46
N ALA A 572 -9.00 -7.13 -21.66
CA ALA A 572 -9.47 -6.27 -22.75
C ALA A 572 -10.77 -5.53 -22.37
N THR A 573 -11.65 -6.17 -21.59
CA THR A 573 -12.89 -5.55 -21.08
C THR A 573 -12.61 -4.38 -20.16
N ALA A 574 -11.62 -4.51 -19.26
CA ALA A 574 -11.20 -3.42 -18.38
C ALA A 574 -10.54 -2.27 -19.16
N LEU A 575 -9.60 -2.59 -20.05
CA LEU A 575 -8.91 -1.59 -20.87
C LEU A 575 -9.87 -0.86 -21.82
N ARG A 576 -10.88 -1.55 -22.36
CA ARG A 576 -11.94 -0.92 -23.18
C ARG A 576 -12.75 0.10 -22.39
N CYS A 577 -13.04 -0.13 -21.11
CA CYS A 577 -13.68 0.87 -20.24
C CYS A 577 -12.78 2.10 -20.02
N ILE A 578 -11.47 1.89 -19.84
CA ILE A 578 -10.51 2.98 -19.71
C ILE A 578 -10.42 3.78 -21.03
N HIS A 579 -10.35 3.11 -22.18
CA HIS A 579 -10.34 3.77 -23.48
C HIS A 579 -11.67 4.47 -23.81
N LEU A 580 -12.81 3.95 -23.34
CA LEU A 580 -14.09 4.64 -23.45
C LEU A 580 -14.01 6.04 -22.83
N VAL A 581 -13.40 6.18 -21.65
CA VAL A 581 -13.23 7.49 -20.99
C VAL A 581 -12.45 8.46 -21.89
N TYR A 582 -11.43 7.99 -22.63
CA TYR A 582 -10.72 8.83 -23.60
C TYR A 582 -11.57 9.19 -24.81
N PHE A 583 -12.30 8.22 -25.35
CA PHE A 583 -13.15 8.43 -26.51
C PHE A 583 -14.21 9.51 -26.24
N LEU A 584 -14.90 9.42 -25.11
CA LEU A 584 -15.89 10.41 -24.70
C LEU A 584 -15.26 11.81 -24.53
N ARG A 585 -13.99 11.89 -24.12
CA ARG A 585 -13.27 13.16 -23.97
C ARG A 585 -13.04 13.81 -25.31
N LEU A 586 -12.51 13.02 -26.24
CA LEU A 586 -12.22 13.46 -27.59
C LEU A 586 -13.49 13.95 -28.30
N LEU A 587 -14.62 13.26 -28.11
CA LEU A 587 -15.91 13.71 -28.63
C LEU A 587 -16.33 15.07 -28.04
N LEU A 588 -16.27 15.23 -26.72
CA LEU A 588 -16.63 16.50 -26.07
C LEU A 588 -15.69 17.65 -26.47
N GLU A 589 -14.38 17.41 -26.57
CA GLU A 589 -13.40 18.40 -27.05
C GLU A 589 -13.62 18.79 -28.52
N ALA A 590 -14.10 17.85 -29.35
CA ALA A 590 -14.52 18.10 -30.72
C ALA A 590 -15.91 18.78 -30.83
N GLY A 591 -16.53 19.14 -29.71
CA GLY A 591 -17.85 19.79 -29.69
C GLY A 591 -19.00 18.87 -30.09
N ARG A 592 -18.83 17.55 -29.95
CA ARG A 592 -19.78 16.54 -30.40
C ARG A 592 -20.78 16.15 -29.32
N SER A 593 -21.97 15.71 -29.75
CA SER A 593 -23.00 15.16 -28.88
C SER A 593 -22.72 13.69 -28.56
N LEU A 594 -22.55 13.35 -27.27
CA LEU A 594 -22.38 11.97 -26.83
C LEU A 594 -23.62 11.11 -27.12
N GLU A 595 -24.81 11.70 -27.06
CA GLU A 595 -26.07 11.00 -27.30
C GLU A 595 -26.24 10.62 -28.77
N GLU A 596 -25.85 11.53 -29.65
CA GLU A 596 -25.88 11.28 -31.08
C GLU A 596 -24.76 10.32 -31.45
N ASP A 597 -23.52 10.60 -31.06
CA ASP A 597 -22.33 9.83 -31.45
C ASP A 597 -22.20 8.47 -30.76
N PHE A 598 -22.81 8.29 -29.59
CA PHE A 598 -22.80 7.01 -28.88
C PHE A 598 -24.16 6.70 -28.21
N PRO A 599 -25.19 6.34 -28.99
CA PRO A 599 -26.55 6.15 -28.49
C PRO A 599 -26.69 5.01 -27.47
N ARG A 600 -25.83 3.99 -27.53
CA ARG A 600 -25.81 2.84 -26.61
C ARG A 600 -24.83 2.99 -25.43
N LEU A 601 -24.41 4.21 -25.10
CA LEU A 601 -23.43 4.45 -24.04
C LEU A 601 -23.84 3.82 -22.70
N LEU A 602 -25.11 3.91 -22.31
CA LEU A 602 -25.56 3.41 -21.01
C LEU A 602 -25.69 1.90 -20.95
N ASP A 603 -26.14 1.27 -22.04
CA ASP A 603 -26.07 -0.18 -22.21
C ASP A 603 -24.61 -0.64 -22.07
N PHE A 604 -23.69 0.08 -22.73
CA PHE A 604 -22.26 -0.23 -22.66
C PHE A 604 -21.78 -0.18 -21.20
N VAL A 605 -21.95 0.96 -20.54
CA VAL A 605 -21.45 1.19 -19.17
C VAL A 605 -22.07 0.17 -18.21
N GLY A 606 -23.40 0.01 -18.24
CA GLY A 606 -24.10 -0.87 -17.32
C GLY A 606 -23.75 -2.34 -17.46
N VAL A 607 -23.60 -2.84 -18.70
CA VAL A 607 -23.14 -4.22 -18.94
C VAL A 607 -21.71 -4.39 -18.45
N HIS A 608 -20.80 -3.48 -18.79
CA HIS A 608 -19.38 -3.62 -18.41
C HIS A 608 -19.19 -3.52 -16.89
N VAL A 609 -19.86 -2.58 -16.22
CA VAL A 609 -19.85 -2.48 -14.75
C VAL A 609 -20.36 -3.77 -14.13
N SER A 610 -21.49 -4.31 -14.62
CA SER A 610 -22.05 -5.57 -14.13
C SER A 610 -21.08 -6.75 -14.31
N VAL A 611 -20.46 -6.88 -15.50
CA VAL A 611 -19.47 -7.93 -15.79
C VAL A 611 -18.24 -7.80 -14.89
N LEU A 612 -17.67 -6.59 -14.77
CA LEU A 612 -16.48 -6.34 -13.96
C LEU A 612 -16.73 -6.51 -12.46
N MET A 613 -17.95 -6.30 -11.98
CA MET A 613 -18.33 -6.56 -10.59
C MET A 613 -18.34 -8.06 -10.25
N SER A 614 -18.49 -8.95 -11.23
CA SER A 614 -18.60 -10.38 -10.95
C SER A 614 -17.28 -11.00 -10.47
N ASP A 615 -17.31 -11.75 -9.37
CA ASP A 615 -16.12 -12.40 -8.81
C ASP A 615 -15.52 -13.45 -9.76
N ASP A 616 -16.33 -14.15 -10.55
CA ASP A 616 -15.87 -15.16 -11.51
C ASP A 616 -15.27 -14.59 -12.81
N PHE A 617 -15.28 -13.25 -12.94
CA PHE A 617 -14.61 -12.51 -14.01
C PHE A 617 -13.34 -11.80 -13.52
N TYR A 618 -13.21 -11.59 -12.21
CA TYR A 618 -12.12 -10.83 -11.59
C TYR A 618 -10.89 -11.71 -11.35
N ASN A 619 -9.75 -11.31 -11.93
CA ASN A 619 -8.47 -12.01 -11.75
C ASN A 619 -7.67 -11.42 -10.60
N ARG A 620 -8.06 -11.81 -9.40
CA ARG A 620 -7.45 -11.33 -8.16
C ARG A 620 -5.92 -11.55 -8.12
N HIS A 621 -5.19 -10.53 -7.65
CA HIS A 621 -3.75 -10.53 -7.33
C HIS A 621 -2.82 -10.69 -8.55
N ASN A 622 -3.19 -10.10 -9.67
CA ASN A 622 -2.32 -9.94 -10.83
C ASN A 622 -2.57 -8.60 -11.55
N ASN A 623 -1.75 -8.30 -12.55
CA ASN A 623 -1.90 -7.09 -13.36
C ASN A 623 -3.29 -6.93 -14.02
N HIS A 624 -3.97 -8.02 -14.43
CA HIS A 624 -5.33 -7.94 -14.98
C HIS A 624 -6.34 -7.54 -13.90
N GLY A 625 -6.26 -8.10 -12.70
CA GLY A 625 -7.10 -7.74 -11.55
C GLY A 625 -6.99 -6.28 -11.18
N PHE A 626 -5.76 -5.75 -11.16
CA PHE A 626 -5.51 -4.32 -10.93
C PHE A 626 -6.25 -3.45 -11.96
N ASP A 627 -6.07 -3.72 -13.25
CA ASP A 627 -6.71 -2.95 -14.31
C ASP A 627 -8.24 -3.12 -14.28
N GLN A 628 -8.76 -4.30 -13.93
CA GLN A 628 -10.19 -4.56 -13.76
C GLN A 628 -10.78 -3.74 -12.61
N ALA A 629 -10.13 -3.72 -11.45
CA ALA A 629 -10.58 -2.99 -10.28
C ALA A 629 -10.52 -1.47 -10.53
N LEU A 630 -9.45 -1.00 -11.16
CA LEU A 630 -9.28 0.40 -11.56
C LEU A 630 -10.35 0.85 -12.54
N ALA A 631 -10.61 0.04 -13.58
CA ALA A 631 -11.66 0.33 -14.55
C ALA A 631 -13.04 0.36 -13.88
N LEU A 632 -13.37 -0.63 -13.04
CA LEU A 632 -14.65 -0.67 -12.35
C LEU A 632 -14.87 0.56 -11.46
N TYR A 633 -13.88 0.90 -10.63
CA TYR A 633 -13.95 2.05 -9.74
C TYR A 633 -14.08 3.36 -10.52
N LEU A 634 -13.27 3.54 -11.57
CA LEU A 634 -13.32 4.72 -12.44
C LEU A 634 -14.70 4.87 -13.10
N MET A 635 -15.25 3.79 -13.66
CA MET A 635 -16.56 3.80 -14.32
C MET A 635 -17.68 4.13 -13.33
N ALA A 636 -17.66 3.52 -12.14
CA ALA A 636 -18.65 3.78 -11.10
C ALA A 636 -18.58 5.20 -10.52
N CYS A 637 -17.42 5.87 -10.59
CA CYS A 637 -17.30 7.25 -10.16
C CYS A 637 -17.73 8.26 -11.24
N ILE A 638 -17.66 7.90 -12.52
CA ILE A 638 -18.02 8.78 -13.65
C ILE A 638 -19.50 8.70 -14.00
N PHE A 639 -20.09 7.50 -13.96
CA PHE A 639 -21.44 7.25 -14.46
C PHE A 639 -22.42 6.94 -13.33
N ASP A 640 -23.61 7.53 -13.39
CA ASP A 640 -24.72 7.22 -12.49
C ASP A 640 -25.65 6.16 -13.12
N LEU A 641 -25.65 4.97 -12.54
CA LEU A 641 -26.49 3.81 -12.85
C LEU A 641 -27.47 3.48 -11.71
N GLY A 642 -27.79 4.45 -10.83
CA GLY A 642 -28.63 4.23 -9.64
C GLY A 642 -27.98 3.34 -8.59
N GLU A 643 -28.71 2.40 -8.00
CA GLU A 643 -28.20 1.48 -6.96
C GLU A 643 -27.00 0.63 -7.41
N LEU A 644 -26.82 0.43 -8.72
CA LEU A 644 -25.63 -0.25 -9.24
C LEU A 644 -24.36 0.59 -9.05
N THR A 645 -24.45 1.92 -9.10
CA THR A 645 -23.32 2.85 -8.91
C THR A 645 -22.67 2.65 -7.55
N ASP A 646 -23.47 2.68 -6.48
CA ASP A 646 -22.96 2.61 -5.11
C ASP A 646 -22.29 1.27 -4.84
N ARG A 647 -22.91 0.18 -5.30
CA ARG A 647 -22.31 -1.15 -5.21
C ARG A 647 -21.04 -1.27 -6.03
N ALA A 648 -21.04 -0.80 -7.28
CA ALA A 648 -19.88 -0.83 -8.16
C ALA A 648 -18.72 0.00 -7.61
N ARG A 649 -19.00 1.18 -7.03
CA ARG A 649 -18.00 2.05 -6.41
C ARG A 649 -17.39 1.40 -5.19
N LEU A 650 -18.20 0.78 -4.33
CA LEU A 650 -17.70 0.04 -3.16
C LEU A 650 -16.81 -1.13 -3.59
N VAL A 651 -17.31 -2.01 -4.46
CA VAL A 651 -16.57 -3.19 -4.94
C VAL A 651 -15.29 -2.79 -5.67
N GLY A 652 -15.36 -1.81 -6.57
CA GLY A 652 -14.20 -1.30 -7.30
C GLY A 652 -13.15 -0.70 -6.36
N ARG A 653 -13.57 0.11 -5.38
CA ARG A 653 -12.67 0.71 -4.39
C ARG A 653 -11.98 -0.35 -3.53
N GLU A 654 -12.73 -1.33 -3.02
CA GLU A 654 -12.19 -2.40 -2.18
C GLU A 654 -11.21 -3.27 -2.95
N ARG A 655 -11.58 -3.73 -4.15
CA ARG A 655 -10.68 -4.53 -5.00
C ARG A 655 -9.43 -3.76 -5.39
N LEU A 656 -9.56 -2.48 -5.77
CA LEU A 656 -8.40 -1.68 -6.16
C LEU A 656 -7.46 -1.47 -4.96
N SER A 657 -8.01 -1.21 -3.78
CA SER A 657 -7.23 -1.11 -2.54
C SER A 657 -6.52 -2.42 -2.19
N GLU A 658 -7.17 -3.55 -2.42
CA GLU A 658 -6.60 -4.89 -2.23
C GLU A 658 -5.47 -5.18 -3.23
N GLU A 659 -5.67 -4.90 -4.52
CA GLU A 659 -4.65 -5.08 -5.56
C GLU A 659 -3.42 -4.22 -5.28
N ILE A 660 -3.62 -2.95 -4.88
CA ILE A 660 -2.52 -2.06 -4.50
C ILE A 660 -1.74 -2.62 -3.29
N ALA A 661 -2.44 -3.22 -2.31
CA ALA A 661 -1.83 -3.78 -1.11
C ALA A 661 -0.91 -4.99 -1.34
N VAL A 662 -1.06 -5.68 -2.47
CA VAL A 662 -0.27 -6.88 -2.78
C VAL A 662 0.64 -6.75 -4.00
N ALA A 663 0.43 -5.74 -4.86
CA ALA A 663 1.19 -5.57 -6.10
C ALA A 663 2.67 -5.23 -5.85
N PHE A 664 2.98 -4.51 -4.77
CA PHE A 664 4.32 -4.07 -4.44
C PHE A 664 4.77 -4.62 -3.09
N ASN A 665 6.05 -4.94 -2.99
CA ASN A 665 6.66 -5.29 -1.72
C ASN A 665 7.03 -4.01 -0.93
N GLU A 666 7.51 -4.19 0.30
CA GLU A 666 7.91 -3.11 1.20
C GLU A 666 9.11 -2.29 0.71
N GLU A 667 9.87 -2.80 -0.27
CA GLU A 667 10.95 -2.12 -0.97
C GLU A 667 10.43 -1.27 -2.16
N GLY A 668 9.12 -1.24 -2.38
CA GLY A 668 8.46 -0.55 -3.49
C GLY A 668 8.61 -1.25 -4.83
N VAL A 669 9.07 -2.51 -4.86
CA VAL A 669 9.30 -3.27 -6.09
C VAL A 669 8.09 -4.16 -6.38
N HIS A 670 7.71 -4.22 -7.66
CA HIS A 670 6.58 -5.03 -8.10
C HIS A 670 6.90 -6.53 -8.01
N ILE A 671 5.96 -7.34 -7.55
CA ILE A 671 6.22 -8.75 -7.15
C ILE A 671 6.48 -9.72 -8.33
N GLU A 672 6.19 -9.32 -9.57
CA GLU A 672 6.17 -10.22 -10.74
C GLU A 672 7.55 -10.57 -11.33
N ASN A 673 8.66 -10.08 -10.75
CA ASN A 673 10.04 -10.40 -11.18
C ASN A 673 10.43 -9.94 -12.59
N SER A 674 9.78 -8.89 -13.10
CA SER A 674 10.16 -8.27 -14.37
C SER A 674 10.30 -6.76 -14.17
N PRO A 675 11.49 -6.17 -14.43
CA PRO A 675 11.66 -4.73 -14.50
C PRO A 675 10.69 -4.00 -15.43
N ASP A 676 10.33 -4.57 -16.59
CA ASP A 676 9.37 -3.93 -17.51
C ASP A 676 7.96 -3.89 -16.90
N TYR A 677 7.53 -5.00 -16.27
CA TYR A 677 6.25 -5.05 -15.56
C TYR A 677 6.23 -4.16 -14.32
N HIS A 678 7.38 -3.98 -13.64
CA HIS A 678 7.50 -3.02 -12.55
C HIS A 678 7.22 -1.60 -13.04
N ALA A 679 7.81 -1.17 -14.17
CA ALA A 679 7.53 0.15 -14.74
C ALA A 679 6.05 0.31 -15.12
N ILE A 680 5.45 -0.71 -15.75
CA ILE A 680 4.03 -0.70 -16.12
C ILE A 680 3.14 -0.53 -14.88
N MET A 681 3.35 -1.35 -13.87
CA MET A 681 2.52 -1.36 -12.67
C MET A 681 2.75 -0.13 -11.80
N LEU A 682 3.96 0.42 -11.77
CA LEU A 682 4.25 1.68 -11.10
C LEU A 682 3.48 2.84 -11.75
N ALA A 683 3.38 2.88 -13.08
CA ALA A 683 2.54 3.84 -13.78
C ALA A 683 1.05 3.65 -13.46
N ARG A 684 0.59 2.39 -13.31
CA ARG A 684 -0.79 2.09 -12.85
C ARG A 684 -1.04 2.52 -11.41
N LEU A 685 -0.06 2.42 -10.53
CA LEU A 685 -0.16 2.92 -9.16
C LEU A 685 -0.28 4.46 -9.14
N VAL A 686 0.53 5.16 -9.94
CA VAL A 686 0.42 6.62 -10.13
C VAL A 686 -0.96 7.00 -10.65
N GLN A 687 -1.51 6.23 -11.59
CA GLN A 687 -2.88 6.43 -12.07
C GLN A 687 -3.90 6.25 -10.96
N ALA A 688 -3.87 5.12 -10.24
CA ALA A 688 -4.81 4.82 -9.19
C ALA A 688 -4.83 5.94 -8.13
N LYS A 689 -3.64 6.42 -7.72
CA LYS A 689 -3.48 7.59 -6.86
C LYS A 689 -4.26 8.81 -7.37
N LYS A 690 -4.10 9.14 -8.65
CA LYS A 690 -4.74 10.31 -9.26
C LYS A 690 -6.25 10.14 -9.39
N VAL A 691 -6.73 8.92 -9.66
CA VAL A 691 -8.16 8.60 -9.67
C VAL A 691 -8.75 8.77 -8.26
N PHE A 692 -8.14 8.18 -7.23
CA PHE A 692 -8.59 8.35 -5.85
C PHE A 692 -8.63 9.81 -5.42
N ALA A 693 -7.56 10.56 -5.69
CA ALA A 693 -7.50 11.98 -5.40
C ALA A 693 -8.59 12.79 -6.13
N ALA A 694 -8.88 12.48 -7.40
CA ALA A 694 -9.91 13.16 -8.18
C ALA A 694 -11.33 12.97 -7.63
N PHE A 695 -11.59 11.86 -6.94
CA PHE A 695 -12.90 11.55 -6.35
C PHE A 695 -12.96 11.72 -4.83
N GLY A 696 -11.90 12.26 -4.21
CA GLY A 696 -11.83 12.51 -2.77
C GLY A 696 -11.73 11.26 -1.90
N ASP A 697 -11.41 10.11 -2.50
CA ASP A 697 -11.19 8.84 -1.82
C ASP A 697 -9.69 8.62 -1.56
N LYS A 698 -9.34 7.67 -0.68
CA LYS A 698 -7.96 7.28 -0.37
C LYS A 698 -7.86 5.76 -0.20
N VAL A 699 -6.67 5.21 -0.43
CA VAL A 699 -6.33 3.83 -0.06
C VAL A 699 -5.71 3.86 1.34
N GLU A 700 -6.40 3.31 2.32
CA GLU A 700 -5.95 3.34 3.73
C GLU A 700 -4.90 2.26 4.05
N SER A 701 -4.83 1.21 3.24
CA SER A 701 -3.98 0.03 3.47
C SER A 701 -2.52 0.20 3.05
N VAL A 702 -2.21 1.19 2.21
CA VAL A 702 -0.88 1.39 1.62
C VAL A 702 -0.56 2.88 1.52
N ASP A 703 0.64 3.24 1.92
CA ASP A 703 1.26 4.52 1.57
C ASP A 703 1.68 4.51 0.09
N ILE A 704 0.77 5.00 -0.77
CA ILE A 704 0.97 5.00 -2.23
C ILE A 704 2.12 5.92 -2.63
N GLU A 705 2.25 7.09 -2.00
CA GLU A 705 3.32 8.05 -2.22
C GLU A 705 4.70 7.43 -2.02
N ASN A 706 4.91 6.80 -0.87
CA ASN A 706 6.18 6.17 -0.52
C ASN A 706 6.46 4.94 -1.41
N THR A 707 5.43 4.15 -1.71
CA THR A 707 5.55 3.03 -2.66
C THR A 707 5.98 3.53 -4.04
N ILE A 708 5.40 4.64 -4.52
CA ILE A 708 5.81 5.27 -5.78
C ILE A 708 7.27 5.73 -5.72
N ASP A 709 7.66 6.44 -4.65
CA ASP A 709 9.02 6.97 -4.53
C ASP A 709 10.10 5.87 -4.49
N LYS A 710 9.83 4.79 -3.74
CA LYS A 710 10.67 3.59 -3.70
C LYS A 710 10.73 2.87 -5.05
N GLY A 711 9.60 2.74 -5.75
CA GLY A 711 9.55 2.14 -7.09
C GLY A 711 10.33 2.96 -8.12
N LEU A 712 10.22 4.29 -8.09
CA LEU A 712 11.01 5.17 -8.95
C LEU A 712 12.51 5.05 -8.64
N THR A 713 12.86 4.92 -7.36
CA THR A 713 14.23 4.66 -6.93
C THR A 713 14.73 3.33 -7.50
N PHE A 714 13.94 2.26 -7.44
CA PHE A 714 14.29 0.98 -8.08
C PHE A 714 14.59 1.17 -9.58
N LEU A 715 13.71 1.85 -10.32
CA LEU A 715 13.94 2.11 -11.75
C LEU A 715 15.22 2.91 -12.00
N ALA A 716 15.49 3.95 -11.19
CA ALA A 716 16.71 4.76 -11.34
C ALA A 716 17.99 3.93 -11.22
N PHE A 717 18.03 2.94 -10.31
CA PHE A 717 19.17 2.03 -10.18
C PHE A 717 19.15 0.91 -11.24
N ALA A 718 17.98 0.46 -11.67
CA ALA A 718 17.85 -0.62 -12.64
C ALA A 718 18.26 -0.22 -14.07
N VAL A 719 17.95 1.03 -14.47
CA VAL A 719 18.24 1.51 -15.83
C VAL A 719 19.75 1.49 -16.09
N ARG A 720 20.11 0.81 -17.18
CA ARG A 720 21.48 0.68 -17.69
C ARG A 720 21.98 1.99 -18.30
N PRO A 721 23.30 2.15 -18.51
CA PRO A 721 23.90 3.33 -19.15
C PRO A 721 23.33 3.69 -20.53
N ASP A 722 22.81 2.71 -21.28
CA ASP A 722 22.14 2.90 -22.58
C ASP A 722 20.66 3.31 -22.46
N GLY A 723 20.16 3.50 -21.23
CA GLY A 723 18.78 3.88 -20.94
C GLY A 723 17.78 2.72 -20.96
N ARG A 724 18.23 1.47 -21.11
CA ARG A 724 17.35 0.28 -21.14
C ARG A 724 17.32 -0.43 -19.78
N LEU A 725 16.33 -1.29 -19.56
CA LEU A 725 16.28 -2.18 -18.39
C LEU A 725 17.00 -3.52 -18.67
N PRO A 726 17.60 -4.17 -17.65
CA PRO A 726 18.15 -5.52 -17.81
C PRO A 726 17.02 -6.54 -18.00
N ALA A 727 17.17 -7.45 -18.97
CA ALA A 727 16.13 -8.37 -19.41
C ALA A 727 15.88 -9.58 -18.49
N PHE A 728 15.75 -9.33 -17.18
CA PHE A 728 15.35 -10.36 -16.22
C PHE A 728 13.85 -10.67 -16.34
N GLY A 729 13.51 -11.97 -16.27
CA GLY A 729 12.15 -12.43 -16.47
C GLY A 729 11.56 -11.98 -17.81
N ASP A 730 10.24 -11.74 -17.84
CA ASP A 730 9.56 -11.21 -19.03
C ASP A 730 9.79 -9.69 -19.16
N THR A 731 11.02 -9.27 -19.50
CA THR A 731 11.42 -7.87 -19.72
C THR A 731 11.87 -7.66 -21.15
N GLU A 732 11.27 -6.69 -21.85
CA GLU A 732 11.72 -6.27 -23.18
C GLU A 732 12.94 -5.32 -23.08
N VAL A 733 13.92 -5.48 -23.98
CA VAL A 733 15.12 -4.63 -24.10
C VAL A 733 14.78 -3.41 -24.94
N LYS A 734 14.16 -2.41 -24.31
CA LYS A 734 13.82 -1.12 -24.92
C LYS A 734 14.25 0.02 -24.00
N PRO A 735 14.48 1.24 -24.55
CA PRO A 735 14.69 2.41 -23.71
C PRO A 735 13.53 2.58 -22.74
N LEU A 736 13.84 2.83 -21.46
CA LEU A 736 12.79 3.11 -20.48
C LEU A 736 12.22 4.50 -20.76
N THR A 737 10.90 4.51 -20.84
CA THR A 737 10.10 5.72 -20.94
C THR A 737 9.14 5.75 -19.77
N PHE A 738 9.25 6.76 -18.92
CA PHE A 738 8.39 6.92 -17.76
C PHE A 738 8.08 8.40 -17.56
N ALA A 739 6.81 8.73 -17.38
CA ALA A 739 6.39 10.10 -17.17
C ALA A 739 6.34 10.46 -15.69
N LEU A 740 6.96 11.59 -15.36
CA LEU A 740 7.12 12.06 -13.98
C LEU A 740 6.10 13.14 -13.59
N ASN A 741 5.12 13.45 -14.44
CA ASN A 741 4.20 14.56 -14.20
C ASN A 741 3.31 14.33 -12.98
N GLY A 742 3.29 15.32 -12.08
CA GLY A 742 2.57 15.23 -10.81
C GLY A 742 3.31 14.47 -9.70
N ILE A 743 4.53 13.97 -9.96
CA ILE A 743 5.40 13.28 -8.99
C ILE A 743 6.86 13.74 -9.05
N ARG A 744 7.18 14.78 -9.82
CA ARG A 744 8.56 15.27 -10.05
C ARG A 744 9.30 15.68 -8.79
N GLU A 745 8.56 16.07 -7.74
CA GLU A 745 9.15 16.54 -6.49
C GLU A 745 9.68 15.41 -5.60
N SER A 746 9.26 14.16 -5.85
CA SER A 746 9.73 13.00 -5.10
C SER A 746 11.21 12.73 -5.38
N LEU A 747 11.92 12.15 -4.41
CA LEU A 747 13.35 11.90 -4.52
C LEU A 747 13.67 10.87 -5.61
N GLY A 748 12.90 9.77 -5.64
CA GLY A 748 12.99 8.76 -6.69
C GLY A 748 12.72 9.32 -8.09
N ALA A 749 11.81 10.29 -8.23
CA ALA A 749 11.56 10.96 -9.52
C ALA A 749 12.79 11.76 -10.00
N LYS A 750 13.45 12.48 -9.09
CA LYS A 750 14.67 13.25 -9.41
C LYS A 750 15.82 12.34 -9.84
N TYR A 751 15.98 11.20 -9.16
CA TYR A 751 16.95 10.16 -9.53
C TYR A 751 16.65 9.54 -10.91
N LEU A 752 15.40 9.18 -11.15
CA LEU A 752 15.02 8.62 -12.45
C LEU A 752 15.20 9.63 -13.57
N GLN A 753 14.90 10.92 -13.33
CA GLN A 753 15.14 11.98 -14.30
C GLN A 753 16.62 12.14 -14.65
N TYR A 754 17.52 12.06 -13.66
CA TYR A 754 18.97 12.06 -13.87
C TYR A 754 19.38 10.94 -14.80
N VAL A 755 18.93 9.73 -14.52
CA VAL A 755 19.32 8.54 -15.28
C VAL A 755 18.76 8.55 -16.69
N LEU A 756 17.49 8.90 -16.88
CA LEU A 756 16.86 8.99 -18.20
C LEU A 756 17.45 10.11 -19.08
N SER A 757 17.98 11.16 -18.46
CA SER A 757 18.64 12.27 -19.17
C SER A 757 20.15 12.09 -19.37
N ALA A 758 20.69 10.91 -19.03
CA ALA A 758 22.13 10.64 -19.01
C ALA A 758 22.92 11.68 -18.18
N GLY A 759 22.38 12.01 -17.01
CA GLY A 759 22.95 12.94 -16.04
C GLY A 759 22.72 14.42 -16.35
N ASN A 760 21.87 14.79 -17.31
CA ASN A 760 21.70 16.21 -17.68
C ASN A 760 20.63 16.96 -16.85
N ASN A 761 19.63 16.28 -16.30
CA ASN A 761 18.51 16.87 -15.57
C ASN A 761 18.13 16.00 -14.37
N GLY A 762 17.73 16.58 -13.23
CA GLY A 762 17.41 15.81 -12.03
C GLY A 762 18.60 15.72 -11.06
N GLU A 763 18.54 14.77 -10.13
CA GLU A 763 19.52 14.61 -9.05
C GLU A 763 20.29 13.29 -9.18
N GLU A 764 21.60 13.32 -8.97
CA GLU A 764 22.43 12.11 -9.02
C GLU A 764 22.10 11.20 -7.83
N PRO A 765 21.85 9.89 -8.05
CA PRO A 765 21.65 8.98 -6.93
C PRO A 765 22.88 8.90 -6.02
N PRO A 766 22.73 8.97 -4.68
CA PRO A 766 23.86 9.12 -3.75
C PRO A 766 24.74 7.88 -3.61
N HIS A 767 24.32 6.76 -4.20
CA HIS A 767 25.03 5.49 -4.11
C HIS A 767 25.26 4.93 -5.51
N LEU A 768 26.37 4.19 -5.65
CA LEU A 768 26.69 3.43 -6.85
C LEU A 768 26.21 1.97 -6.77
N VAL A 769 25.71 1.56 -5.61
CA VAL A 769 25.19 0.20 -5.37
C VAL A 769 23.83 0.31 -4.71
N ARG A 770 22.89 -0.49 -5.19
CA ARG A 770 21.62 -0.72 -4.51
C ARG A 770 21.26 -2.19 -4.56
N VAL A 771 20.90 -2.75 -3.41
CA VAL A 771 20.43 -4.14 -3.26
C VAL A 771 18.99 -4.10 -2.76
N PHE A 772 18.13 -4.86 -3.42
CA PHE A 772 16.73 -5.09 -3.09
C PHE A 772 16.58 -6.56 -2.69
N PRO A 773 17.02 -6.94 -1.47
CA PRO A 773 17.13 -8.34 -1.07
C PRO A 773 15.79 -9.10 -1.09
N LYS A 774 14.66 -8.44 -0.89
CA LYS A 774 13.34 -9.13 -0.89
C LYS A 774 12.81 -9.33 -2.31
N ALA A 775 12.96 -8.34 -3.18
CA ALA A 775 12.61 -8.44 -4.59
C ALA A 775 13.61 -9.31 -5.38
N GLY A 776 14.84 -9.42 -4.88
CA GLY A 776 15.87 -10.27 -5.46
C GLY A 776 16.72 -9.58 -6.52
N TYR A 777 17.03 -8.28 -6.38
CA TYR A 777 17.86 -7.54 -7.35
C TYR A 777 19.06 -6.87 -6.69
N ALA A 778 20.18 -6.78 -7.40
CA ALA A 778 21.23 -5.82 -7.11
C ALA A 778 21.73 -5.13 -8.37
N PHE A 779 22.00 -3.84 -8.25
CA PHE A 779 22.57 -3.01 -9.31
C PHE A 779 23.86 -2.39 -8.79
N ILE A 780 24.96 -2.72 -9.47
CA ILE A 780 26.31 -2.29 -9.12
C ILE A 780 26.84 -1.48 -10.30
N ARG A 781 27.12 -0.19 -10.06
CA ARG A 781 27.60 0.73 -11.08
C ARG A 781 29.01 1.21 -10.74
N GLU A 782 29.82 1.44 -11.78
CA GLU A 782 31.16 2.02 -11.65
C GLU A 782 31.10 3.50 -11.26
N ARG A 783 30.28 4.27 -11.98
CA ARG A 783 30.10 5.72 -11.82
C ARG A 783 28.78 6.17 -12.45
N TRP A 784 28.28 7.35 -12.04
CA TRP A 784 27.12 7.99 -12.67
C TRP A 784 27.54 8.83 -13.88
N GLY A 785 28.32 9.90 -13.69
CA GLY A 785 28.82 10.74 -14.78
C GLY A 785 27.73 11.51 -15.55
N ARG A 786 28.11 12.25 -16.60
CA ARG A 786 27.16 12.98 -17.48
C ARG A 786 27.46 12.77 -18.95
N GLY A 787 26.44 12.77 -19.81
CA GLY A 787 26.59 12.64 -21.25
C GLY A 787 27.31 11.35 -21.66
N ALA A 788 28.41 11.46 -22.40
CA ALA A 788 29.21 10.29 -22.83
C ALA A 788 29.83 9.54 -21.63
N ASP A 789 30.19 10.24 -20.56
CA ASP A 789 30.75 9.61 -19.36
C ASP A 789 29.72 8.71 -18.67
N PHE A 790 28.45 9.15 -18.64
CA PHE A 790 27.33 8.34 -18.15
C PHE A 790 27.13 7.09 -19.00
N ARG A 791 27.10 7.25 -20.33
CA ARG A 791 26.76 6.18 -21.28
C ARG A 791 27.82 5.08 -21.36
N THR A 792 29.05 5.37 -20.93
CA THR A 792 30.17 4.43 -20.99
C THR A 792 30.49 3.78 -19.64
N ALA A 793 29.73 4.08 -18.59
CA ALA A 793 29.91 3.45 -17.28
C ALA A 793 29.70 1.93 -17.33
N ILE A 794 30.40 1.19 -16.46
CA ILE A 794 30.13 -0.23 -16.25
C ILE A 794 28.95 -0.38 -15.28
N GLN A 795 27.99 -1.24 -15.62
CA GLN A 795 26.93 -1.68 -14.74
C GLN A 795 26.81 -3.21 -14.76
N VAL A 796 26.80 -3.79 -13.56
CA VAL A 796 26.47 -5.20 -13.30
C VAL A 796 25.11 -5.24 -12.63
N ALA A 797 24.15 -5.91 -13.25
CA ALA A 797 22.86 -6.21 -12.65
C ALA A 797 22.82 -7.69 -12.26
N VAL A 798 22.25 -8.00 -11.09
CA VAL A 798 22.25 -9.35 -10.51
C VAL A 798 20.83 -9.69 -10.06
N LYS A 799 20.40 -10.93 -10.29
CA LYS A 799 19.06 -11.44 -9.94
C LYS A 799 19.16 -12.72 -9.11
N CYS A 800 18.51 -12.77 -7.96
CA CYS A 800 18.37 -14.00 -7.17
C CYS A 800 17.19 -13.93 -6.20
N GLY A 801 16.28 -14.90 -6.26
CA GLY A 801 15.07 -14.93 -5.46
C GLY A 801 13.87 -14.40 -6.23
N PHE A 802 12.68 -14.56 -5.65
CA PHE A 802 11.43 -14.15 -6.28
C PHE A 802 10.30 -13.94 -5.28
N LEU A 803 9.23 -13.24 -5.67
CA LEU A 803 7.99 -13.11 -4.89
C LEU A 803 6.79 -13.78 -5.57
N SER A 804 6.71 -13.70 -6.89
CA SER A 804 5.72 -14.40 -7.74
C SER A 804 6.39 -15.39 -8.72
N THR A 805 5.61 -16.28 -9.33
CA THR A 805 6.08 -17.22 -10.37
C THR A 805 5.64 -16.83 -11.79
N PHE A 806 4.79 -15.81 -11.95
CA PHE A 806 4.09 -15.54 -13.20
C PHE A 806 5.05 -15.16 -14.36
N HIS A 807 5.80 -14.06 -14.19
CA HIS A 807 6.80 -13.57 -15.15
C HIS A 807 8.26 -13.92 -14.80
N ARG A 808 8.44 -14.83 -13.83
CA ARG A 808 9.74 -15.32 -13.38
C ARG A 808 10.34 -16.34 -14.36
N HIS A 809 11.65 -16.29 -14.58
CA HIS A 809 12.40 -17.38 -15.22
C HIS A 809 13.20 -18.20 -14.19
N ASP A 810 13.84 -19.29 -14.62
CA ASP A 810 14.69 -20.13 -13.78
C ASP A 810 16.10 -19.51 -13.69
N ASP A 811 16.16 -18.26 -13.21
CA ASP A 811 17.28 -17.31 -13.36
C ASP A 811 17.98 -16.95 -12.04
N ASP A 812 17.83 -17.75 -10.98
CA ASP A 812 18.42 -17.41 -9.68
C ASP A 812 19.95 -17.48 -9.71
N GLY A 813 20.60 -16.33 -9.58
CA GLY A 813 22.05 -16.14 -9.69
C GLY A 813 22.48 -15.41 -10.98
N ALA A 814 21.54 -15.10 -11.87
CA ALA A 814 21.81 -14.51 -13.17
C ALA A 814 22.40 -13.11 -13.08
N ILE A 815 23.19 -12.74 -14.09
CA ILE A 815 23.84 -11.43 -14.19
C ILE A 815 23.70 -10.85 -15.60
N VAL A 816 23.70 -9.52 -15.69
CA VAL A 816 23.83 -8.76 -16.93
C VAL A 816 25.00 -7.80 -16.79
N LEU A 817 25.86 -7.72 -17.81
CA LEU A 817 27.02 -6.83 -17.83
C LEU A 817 26.93 -5.89 -19.03
N HIS A 818 26.78 -4.60 -18.75
CA HIS A 818 26.85 -3.52 -19.73
C HIS A 818 28.05 -2.64 -19.42
N ALA A 819 28.87 -2.34 -20.43
CA ALA A 819 30.11 -1.60 -20.23
C ALA A 819 30.54 -0.89 -21.52
N PHE A 820 31.10 0.31 -21.40
CA PHE A 820 31.65 1.07 -22.52
C PHE A 820 30.64 1.30 -23.67
N GLY A 821 29.35 1.41 -23.34
CA GLY A 821 28.27 1.69 -24.29
C GLY A 821 27.72 0.48 -25.04
N GLU A 822 28.15 -0.75 -24.70
CA GLU A 822 27.66 -1.98 -25.32
C GLU A 822 27.45 -3.11 -24.31
N ASP A 823 26.67 -4.12 -24.70
CA ASP A 823 26.39 -5.31 -23.88
C ASP A 823 27.53 -6.33 -24.00
N TRP A 824 27.87 -6.97 -22.88
CA TRP A 824 28.93 -7.99 -22.78
C TRP A 824 28.40 -9.32 -22.26
N LEU A 825 27.45 -9.29 -21.33
CA LEU A 825 26.65 -10.44 -20.93
C LEU A 825 25.17 -10.06 -21.01
N ILE A 826 24.39 -10.84 -21.75
CA ILE A 826 22.97 -10.61 -22.01
C ILE A 826 22.11 -11.70 -21.38
N GLU A 827 20.81 -11.42 -21.23
CA GLU A 827 19.80 -12.39 -20.79
C GLU A 827 19.01 -12.95 -21.97
N SER A 828 18.27 -14.04 -21.74
CA SER A 828 17.46 -14.73 -22.73
C SER A 828 16.26 -13.91 -23.21
N GLY A 829 15.61 -13.14 -22.34
CA GLY A 829 14.44 -12.32 -22.69
C GLY A 829 13.16 -13.12 -22.97
N ILE A 830 12.20 -12.54 -23.70
CA ILE A 830 10.76 -12.89 -23.60
C ILE A 830 10.20 -13.81 -24.71
N PHE A 831 10.49 -13.51 -25.97
CA PHE A 831 9.93 -14.11 -27.20
C PHE A 831 8.41 -14.10 -27.33
N ASN A 832 7.69 -14.94 -26.59
CA ASN A 832 6.23 -15.02 -26.64
C ASN A 832 5.70 -15.62 -25.32
N TYR A 833 4.37 -15.74 -25.18
CA TYR A 833 3.74 -16.31 -23.99
C TYR A 833 3.23 -17.74 -24.18
N GLN A 834 3.59 -18.39 -25.30
CA GLN A 834 3.15 -19.76 -25.60
C GLN A 834 4.11 -20.76 -24.93
N GLU A 835 3.75 -21.24 -23.74
CA GLU A 835 4.59 -22.13 -22.93
C GLU A 835 4.93 -23.48 -23.59
N GLN A 836 4.22 -23.87 -24.66
CA GLN A 836 4.53 -25.07 -25.44
C GLN A 836 5.60 -24.84 -26.52
N ASN A 837 5.91 -23.58 -26.84
CA ASN A 837 6.93 -23.24 -27.81
C ASN A 837 8.32 -23.59 -27.26
N ILE A 838 9.12 -24.33 -28.04
CA ILE A 838 10.43 -24.84 -27.60
C ILE A 838 11.42 -23.73 -27.25
N TYR A 839 11.39 -22.60 -27.96
CA TYR A 839 12.24 -21.45 -27.68
C TYR A 839 11.78 -20.74 -26.41
N ARG A 840 10.47 -20.56 -26.20
CA ARG A 840 9.95 -20.00 -24.94
C ARG A 840 10.37 -20.86 -23.74
N ARG A 841 10.31 -22.19 -23.87
CA ARG A 841 10.79 -23.11 -22.82
C ARG A 841 12.29 -22.96 -22.56
N TYR A 842 13.11 -22.88 -23.60
CA TYR A 842 14.55 -22.66 -23.48
C TYR A 842 14.87 -21.33 -22.78
N LEU A 843 14.28 -20.23 -23.25
CA LEU A 843 14.56 -18.88 -22.72
C LEU A 843 14.16 -18.75 -21.25
N ARG A 844 13.14 -19.46 -20.78
CA ARG A 844 12.75 -19.47 -19.35
C ARG A 844 13.56 -20.43 -18.47
N SER A 845 14.29 -21.36 -19.08
CA SER A 845 15.00 -22.43 -18.36
C SER A 845 16.38 -21.96 -17.91
N SER A 846 16.96 -22.66 -16.93
CA SER A 846 18.30 -22.35 -16.43
C SER A 846 19.41 -22.37 -17.50
N LEU A 847 19.16 -23.03 -18.65
CA LEU A 847 20.08 -23.10 -19.77
C LEU A 847 20.14 -21.83 -20.63
N GLY A 848 19.16 -20.92 -20.48
CA GLY A 848 19.12 -19.63 -21.17
C GLY A 848 19.72 -18.48 -20.34
N HIS A 849 20.18 -18.76 -19.12
CA HIS A 849 20.63 -17.73 -18.18
C HIS A 849 22.12 -17.85 -17.85
N ASN A 850 22.68 -16.76 -17.32
CA ASN A 850 24.10 -16.68 -16.97
C ASN A 850 24.41 -17.36 -15.64
N ILE A 851 24.06 -18.65 -15.46
CA ILE A 851 24.15 -19.38 -14.18
C ILE A 851 24.76 -20.78 -14.34
N VAL A 852 25.06 -21.42 -13.21
CA VAL A 852 25.38 -22.85 -13.15
C VAL A 852 24.10 -23.68 -13.16
N SER A 853 23.98 -24.59 -14.13
CA SER A 853 22.89 -25.56 -14.22
C SER A 853 23.36 -26.96 -13.83
N VAL A 854 22.49 -27.72 -13.15
CA VAL A 854 22.67 -29.15 -12.90
C VAL A 854 21.92 -29.92 -13.98
N LEU A 855 22.64 -30.54 -14.91
CA LEU A 855 22.00 -31.18 -16.06
C LEU A 855 21.14 -32.38 -15.62
N GLY A 856 19.95 -32.49 -16.21
CA GLY A 856 18.97 -33.53 -15.86
C GLY A 856 18.18 -33.27 -14.57
N VAL A 857 18.29 -32.09 -13.96
CA VAL A 857 17.54 -31.69 -12.77
C VAL A 857 16.70 -30.46 -13.09
N ASP A 858 15.38 -30.60 -13.05
CA ASP A 858 14.46 -29.49 -13.28
C ASP A 858 14.50 -28.45 -12.15
N ALA A 859 14.46 -27.18 -12.54
CA ALA A 859 14.32 -26.06 -11.62
C ALA A 859 12.96 -26.09 -10.90
N SER A 860 12.98 -26.01 -9.57
CA SER A 860 11.80 -25.81 -8.74
C SER A 860 11.37 -24.35 -8.79
N ARG A 861 10.13 -24.14 -9.22
CA ARG A 861 9.46 -22.83 -9.11
C ARG A 861 8.74 -22.58 -7.79
N ARG A 862 8.87 -23.50 -6.81
CA ARG A 862 8.29 -23.37 -5.47
C ARG A 862 9.34 -22.86 -4.48
N LYS A 863 8.97 -21.92 -3.62
CA LYS A 863 9.82 -21.49 -2.50
C LYS A 863 9.95 -22.63 -1.48
N PRO A 864 11.17 -23.04 -1.09
CA PRO A 864 11.33 -24.03 -0.04
C PRO A 864 10.90 -23.47 1.32
N LYS A 865 9.91 -24.09 1.97
CA LYS A 865 9.32 -23.63 3.26
C LYS A 865 10.35 -23.52 4.40
N SER A 866 11.46 -24.27 4.35
CA SER A 866 12.45 -24.40 5.42
C SER A 866 13.83 -23.81 5.09
N LYS A 867 14.02 -23.21 3.91
CA LYS A 867 15.32 -22.70 3.46
C LYS A 867 15.21 -21.26 2.98
N ILE A 868 16.11 -20.39 3.47
CA ILE A 868 16.19 -18.98 3.07
C ILE A 868 17.17 -18.85 1.90
N GLY A 869 16.64 -18.64 0.70
CA GLY A 869 17.40 -18.28 -0.51
C GLY A 869 17.26 -16.79 -0.86
N GLY A 870 18.11 -16.30 -1.76
CA GLY A 870 18.21 -14.89 -2.16
C GLY A 870 19.60 -14.30 -1.86
N PHE A 871 19.64 -13.02 -1.50
CA PHE A 871 20.86 -12.30 -1.12
C PHE A 871 21.26 -12.65 0.32
N VAL A 872 22.47 -13.16 0.52
CA VAL A 872 22.99 -13.61 1.83
C VAL A 872 23.76 -12.49 2.54
N SER A 873 24.64 -11.81 1.81
CA SER A 873 25.42 -10.68 2.32
C SER A 873 25.83 -9.76 1.18
N TRP A 874 26.07 -8.49 1.48
CA TRP A 874 26.65 -7.54 0.55
C TRP A 874 27.42 -6.46 1.31
N ALA A 875 28.51 -5.99 0.73
CA ALA A 875 29.35 -4.95 1.31
C ALA A 875 30.01 -4.12 0.21
N THR A 876 30.40 -2.90 0.55
CA THR A 876 31.28 -2.09 -0.29
C THR A 876 32.36 -1.48 0.58
N ASP A 877 33.62 -1.81 0.30
CA ASP A 877 34.79 -1.26 0.99
C ASP A 877 35.83 -0.81 -0.04
N LYS A 878 36.34 0.42 0.10
CA LYS A 878 37.38 1.01 -0.76
C LYS A 878 37.18 0.80 -2.27
N GLY A 879 35.94 0.85 -2.75
CA GLY A 879 35.59 0.69 -4.17
C GLY A 879 35.35 -0.75 -4.63
N LEU A 880 35.67 -1.75 -3.81
CA LEU A 880 35.30 -3.16 -4.01
C LEU A 880 33.89 -3.40 -3.47
N THR A 881 32.96 -3.78 -4.35
CA THR A 881 31.63 -4.24 -3.97
C THR A 881 31.57 -5.75 -4.03
N GLU A 882 31.07 -6.40 -2.98
CA GLU A 882 30.84 -7.83 -2.92
C GLU A 882 29.36 -8.12 -2.65
N VAL A 883 28.79 -9.07 -3.37
CA VAL A 883 27.41 -9.54 -3.20
C VAL A 883 27.40 -11.07 -3.22
N LYS A 884 26.93 -11.70 -2.15
CA LYS A 884 26.78 -13.15 -2.03
C LYS A 884 25.30 -13.56 -2.13
N LEU A 885 25.05 -14.59 -2.92
CA LEU A 885 23.74 -15.13 -3.27
C LEU A 885 23.67 -16.61 -2.87
N ARG A 886 22.47 -17.09 -2.56
CA ARG A 886 22.19 -18.52 -2.35
C ARG A 886 20.85 -18.90 -2.96
N SER A 887 20.84 -19.96 -3.76
CA SER A 887 19.64 -20.53 -4.36
C SER A 887 19.49 -22.01 -4.01
N PHE A 888 18.22 -22.43 -3.94
CA PHE A 888 17.80 -23.82 -3.78
C PHE A 888 16.87 -24.24 -4.94
N MET A 889 16.99 -23.54 -6.08
CA MET A 889 16.14 -23.77 -7.24
C MET A 889 16.26 -25.21 -7.75
N PHE A 890 17.46 -25.81 -7.73
CA PHE A 890 17.63 -27.21 -8.09
C PHE A 890 17.42 -28.13 -6.88
N PRO A 891 16.40 -29.02 -6.90
CA PRO A 891 16.15 -29.94 -5.79
C PRO A 891 17.38 -30.78 -5.43
N ARG A 892 17.71 -30.85 -4.13
CA ARG A 892 18.90 -31.53 -3.56
C ARG A 892 20.25 -30.86 -3.86
N TYR A 893 20.26 -29.65 -4.42
CA TYR A 893 21.47 -28.86 -4.60
C TYR A 893 21.33 -27.51 -3.91
N VAL A 894 22.48 -26.94 -3.54
CA VAL A 894 22.60 -25.56 -3.06
C VAL A 894 23.55 -24.86 -4.02
N SER A 895 23.08 -23.76 -4.61
CA SER A 895 23.90 -22.92 -5.50
C SER A 895 24.27 -21.65 -4.75
N GLU A 896 25.53 -21.44 -4.45
CA GLU A 896 26.07 -20.19 -3.94
C GLU A 896 26.84 -19.48 -5.05
N ARG A 897 26.61 -18.16 -5.16
CA ARG A 897 27.36 -17.31 -6.08
C ARG A 897 27.83 -16.07 -5.36
N GLN A 898 29.06 -15.65 -5.60
CA GLN A 898 29.59 -14.39 -5.15
C GLN A 898 29.98 -13.54 -6.36
N VAL A 899 29.49 -12.31 -6.39
CA VAL A 899 29.80 -11.31 -7.41
C VAL A 899 30.65 -10.22 -6.76
N ARG A 900 31.87 -10.03 -7.25
CA ARG A 900 32.79 -8.99 -6.76
C ARG A 900 33.12 -8.02 -7.88
N PHE A 901 32.96 -6.72 -7.64
CA PHE A 901 33.32 -5.69 -8.60
C PHE A 901 34.28 -4.68 -7.99
N ASP A 902 35.51 -4.67 -8.48
CA ASP A 902 36.53 -3.68 -8.12
C ASP A 902 36.47 -2.52 -9.11
N ARG A 903 35.96 -1.37 -8.65
CA ARG A 903 35.85 -0.16 -9.49
C ARG A 903 37.19 0.39 -9.94
N SER A 904 38.23 0.27 -9.10
CA SER A 904 39.54 0.83 -9.39
C SER A 904 40.26 0.06 -10.51
N ARG A 905 40.08 -1.26 -10.52
CA ARG A 905 40.67 -2.15 -11.52
C ARG A 905 39.73 -2.45 -12.68
N ARG A 906 38.45 -2.07 -12.56
CA ARG A 906 37.37 -2.44 -13.51
C ARG A 906 37.29 -3.95 -13.72
N THR A 907 37.51 -4.71 -12.66
CA THR A 907 37.48 -6.16 -12.69
C THR A 907 36.22 -6.69 -12.01
N LEU A 908 35.60 -7.68 -12.65
CA LEU A 908 34.48 -8.43 -12.10
C LEU A 908 34.95 -9.86 -11.81
N ASP A 909 34.72 -10.37 -10.61
CA ASP A 909 34.92 -11.78 -10.29
C ASP A 909 33.57 -12.45 -10.01
N LEU A 910 33.38 -13.64 -10.58
CA LEU A 910 32.28 -14.55 -10.29
C LEU A 910 32.85 -15.80 -9.64
N LEU A 911 32.40 -16.08 -8.42
CA LEU A 911 32.74 -17.30 -7.71
C LEU A 911 31.46 -18.12 -7.55
N ASP A 912 31.47 -19.32 -8.09
CA ASP A 912 30.35 -20.25 -8.07
C ASP A 912 30.70 -21.51 -7.29
N ASP A 913 29.78 -21.93 -6.43
CA ASP A 913 29.79 -23.21 -5.72
C ASP A 913 28.40 -23.82 -5.84
N VAL A 914 28.30 -24.99 -6.49
CA VAL A 914 27.07 -25.78 -6.50
C VAL A 914 27.35 -27.14 -5.89
N THR A 915 26.78 -27.38 -4.72
CA THR A 915 27.02 -28.60 -3.94
C THR A 915 25.74 -29.39 -3.75
N GLY A 916 25.80 -30.70 -4.03
CA GLY A 916 24.70 -31.63 -3.78
C GLY A 916 24.59 -32.04 -2.31
N THR A 917 23.38 -32.31 -1.84
CA THR A 917 23.15 -32.92 -0.51
C THR A 917 23.35 -34.44 -0.51
N THR A 918 23.72 -35.02 -1.65
CA THR A 918 24.02 -36.44 -1.86
C THR A 918 25.39 -36.56 -2.53
N ASN A 919 26.09 -37.69 -2.35
CA ASN A 919 27.34 -37.99 -3.06
C ASN A 919 27.11 -38.43 -4.53
N GLU A 920 26.02 -37.98 -5.15
CA GLU A 920 25.70 -38.35 -6.54
C GLU A 920 26.54 -37.51 -7.51
N ARG A 921 27.16 -38.15 -8.50
CA ARG A 921 27.90 -37.45 -9.55
C ARG A 921 26.94 -36.98 -10.66
N ARG A 922 27.18 -35.78 -11.18
CA ARG A 922 26.37 -35.13 -12.21
C ARG A 922 27.22 -34.30 -13.15
N ASN A 923 26.62 -33.96 -14.29
CA ASN A 923 27.18 -32.99 -15.22
C ASN A 923 26.66 -31.60 -14.84
N PHE A 924 27.59 -30.65 -14.70
CA PHE A 924 27.29 -29.26 -14.43
C PHE A 924 27.75 -28.40 -15.61
N GLN A 925 27.01 -27.32 -15.88
CA GLN A 925 27.38 -26.34 -16.88
C GLN A 925 27.18 -24.94 -16.33
N LEU A 926 28.24 -24.12 -16.31
CA LEU A 926 28.11 -22.67 -16.23
C LEU A 926 27.98 -22.12 -17.64
N ARG A 927 26.87 -21.43 -17.92
CA ARG A 927 26.63 -20.78 -19.20
C ARG A 927 26.78 -19.27 -19.06
N LEU A 928 27.42 -18.63 -20.04
CA LEU A 928 27.47 -17.17 -20.19
C LEU A 928 27.02 -16.81 -21.61
N HIS A 929 26.06 -15.91 -21.73
CA HIS A 929 25.43 -15.50 -22.98
C HIS A 929 25.97 -14.14 -23.41
N LEU A 930 26.44 -14.06 -24.65
CA LEU A 930 27.05 -12.85 -25.21
C LEU A 930 26.33 -12.45 -26.51
N PRO A 931 26.28 -11.15 -26.85
CA PRO A 931 25.70 -10.70 -28.12
C PRO A 931 26.38 -11.36 -29.33
N ALA A 932 25.61 -11.65 -30.39
CA ALA A 932 26.12 -12.28 -31.61
C ALA A 932 27.10 -11.41 -32.42
N ASP A 933 27.21 -10.12 -32.12
CA ASP A 933 28.13 -9.17 -32.74
C ASP A 933 29.56 -9.25 -32.17
N LYS A 934 29.78 -10.02 -31.10
CA LYS A 934 31.11 -10.19 -30.50
C LYS A 934 31.93 -11.24 -31.25
N GLU A 935 33.24 -11.00 -31.32
CA GLU A 935 34.23 -12.01 -31.69
C GLU A 935 34.75 -12.70 -30.42
N ILE A 936 34.77 -14.02 -30.41
CA ILE A 936 35.13 -14.82 -29.24
C ILE A 936 36.26 -15.77 -29.59
N CYS A 937 37.32 -15.74 -28.78
CA CYS A 937 38.49 -16.61 -28.93
C CYS A 937 38.77 -17.31 -27.61
N ILE A 938 38.73 -18.65 -27.61
CA ILE A 938 39.14 -19.47 -26.46
C ILE A 938 40.66 -19.64 -26.52
N GLN A 939 41.34 -19.24 -25.45
CA GLN A 939 42.79 -19.30 -25.32
C GLN A 939 43.19 -20.29 -24.21
N LYS A 940 44.00 -21.29 -24.59
CA LYS A 940 44.71 -22.21 -23.68
C LYS A 940 43.82 -22.89 -22.61
N GLU A 941 42.61 -23.33 -22.97
CA GLU A 941 41.64 -24.06 -22.12
C GLU A 941 41.22 -23.37 -20.79
N ARG A 942 41.79 -22.20 -20.45
CA ARG A 942 41.59 -21.50 -19.18
C ARG A 942 41.23 -20.03 -19.32
N SER A 943 41.15 -19.50 -20.54
CA SER A 943 40.75 -18.12 -20.76
C SER A 943 39.95 -17.95 -22.04
N VAL A 944 39.08 -16.95 -22.06
CA VAL A 944 38.32 -16.54 -23.24
C VAL A 944 38.52 -15.05 -23.44
N VAL A 945 38.82 -14.63 -24.66
CA VAL A 945 38.87 -13.23 -25.05
C VAL A 945 37.65 -12.92 -25.90
N VAL A 946 36.87 -11.94 -25.46
CA VAL A 946 35.71 -11.41 -26.16
C VAL A 946 36.07 -10.03 -26.66
N ARG A 947 36.04 -9.78 -27.97
CA ARG A 947 36.30 -8.45 -28.53
C ARG A 947 34.99 -7.66 -28.62
N GLY A 948 35.03 -6.42 -28.16
CA GLY A 948 33.93 -5.48 -28.28
C GLY A 948 33.70 -5.08 -29.73
N ALA A 949 32.45 -4.80 -30.08
CA ALA A 949 32.08 -4.52 -31.46
C ALA A 949 32.36 -3.06 -31.86
N HIS A 950 32.20 -2.14 -30.89
CA HIS A 950 32.20 -0.70 -31.19
C HIS A 950 33.02 0.16 -30.22
N CYS A 951 33.52 -0.40 -29.12
CA CYS A 951 34.12 0.38 -28.03
C CYS A 951 35.66 0.35 -27.98
N GLY A 952 36.33 -0.43 -28.82
CA GLY A 952 37.79 -0.62 -28.78
C GLY A 952 38.29 -1.26 -27.49
N GLN A 953 37.42 -2.00 -26.79
CA GLN A 953 37.77 -2.81 -25.63
C GLN A 953 37.67 -4.29 -25.96
N SER A 954 38.37 -5.11 -25.19
CA SER A 954 38.22 -6.55 -25.14
C SER A 954 38.04 -6.97 -23.68
N LEU A 955 37.26 -8.01 -23.47
CA LEU A 955 37.00 -8.61 -22.17
C LEU A 955 37.68 -9.96 -22.11
N ARG A 956 38.68 -10.08 -21.25
CA ARG A 956 39.30 -11.35 -20.91
C ARG A 956 38.54 -11.99 -19.75
N ILE A 957 38.07 -13.22 -19.95
CA ILE A 957 37.43 -14.05 -18.93
C ILE A 957 38.41 -15.17 -18.60
N SER A 958 39.04 -15.11 -17.43
CA SER A 958 40.05 -16.07 -16.97
C SER A 958 39.47 -17.01 -15.91
N LEU A 959 39.63 -18.32 -16.10
CA LEU A 959 39.37 -19.32 -15.08
C LEU A 959 40.58 -19.41 -14.14
N LEU A 960 40.45 -18.84 -12.94
CA LEU A 960 41.54 -18.80 -11.95
C LEU A 960 41.64 -20.10 -11.16
N THR A 961 40.50 -20.61 -10.69
CA THR A 961 40.36 -21.88 -9.98
C THR A 961 39.02 -22.52 -10.33
N GLY A 962 38.90 -23.83 -10.14
CA GLY A 962 37.66 -24.57 -10.37
C GLY A 962 37.91 -25.94 -10.99
N ASN A 963 36.83 -26.73 -11.11
CA ASN A 963 36.86 -28.09 -11.62
C ASN A 963 36.26 -28.23 -13.04
N ILE A 964 36.38 -27.17 -13.83
CA ILE A 964 35.97 -27.15 -15.24
C ILE A 964 36.98 -27.93 -16.09
N SER A 965 36.48 -28.88 -16.89
CA SER A 965 37.29 -29.70 -17.79
C SER A 965 37.41 -29.10 -19.18
N GLU A 966 36.38 -28.40 -19.65
CA GLU A 966 36.30 -27.89 -21.02
C GLU A 966 35.52 -26.58 -21.07
N ILE A 967 35.90 -25.72 -22.03
CA ILE A 967 35.16 -24.52 -22.41
C ILE A 967 34.75 -24.68 -23.87
N THR A 968 33.45 -24.67 -24.14
CA THR A 968 32.91 -24.76 -25.50
C THR A 968 32.09 -23.52 -25.84
N LEU A 969 31.84 -23.34 -27.15
CA LEU A 969 31.08 -22.22 -27.68
C LEU A 969 29.93 -22.75 -28.54
N ALA A 970 28.74 -22.20 -28.32
CA ALA A 970 27.55 -22.47 -29.14
C ALA A 970 26.94 -21.18 -29.68
N ARG A 971 26.31 -21.26 -30.86
CA ARG A 971 25.56 -20.18 -31.49
C ARG A 971 24.40 -20.76 -32.27
N ALA A 972 23.21 -20.20 -32.08
CA ALA A 972 22.01 -20.55 -32.84
C ALA A 972 21.77 -22.07 -32.97
N ARG A 973 22.08 -22.85 -31.92
CA ARG A 973 21.90 -24.31 -31.92
C ARG A 973 20.41 -24.61 -31.75
N GLU A 974 19.86 -25.45 -32.62
CA GLU A 974 18.45 -25.85 -32.59
C GLU A 974 18.23 -27.13 -31.77
N ALA A 975 16.96 -27.56 -31.67
CA ALA A 975 16.58 -28.78 -30.95
C ALA A 975 17.33 -30.02 -31.48
N PRO A 976 17.66 -31.01 -30.62
CA PRO A 976 17.21 -31.16 -29.22
C PRO A 976 18.03 -30.42 -28.16
N ASP A 977 19.15 -29.78 -28.53
CA ASP A 977 20.04 -29.09 -27.59
C ASP A 977 20.11 -27.59 -27.91
N ILE A 978 19.08 -26.85 -27.51
CA ILE A 978 18.96 -25.43 -27.84
C ILE A 978 20.01 -24.62 -27.06
N ALA A 979 20.79 -23.79 -27.75
CA ALA A 979 21.78 -22.88 -27.16
C ALA A 979 22.07 -21.69 -28.08
N GLY A 980 22.50 -20.55 -27.52
CA GLY A 980 22.89 -19.38 -28.31
C GLY A 980 21.71 -18.67 -28.96
N TRP A 981 20.61 -18.50 -28.21
CA TRP A 981 19.44 -17.72 -28.63
C TRP A 981 19.05 -16.70 -27.55
N THR A 982 18.63 -15.51 -27.96
CA THR A 982 18.02 -14.50 -27.10
C THR A 982 16.75 -13.92 -27.77
N SER A 983 15.95 -13.20 -27.01
CA SER A 983 14.77 -12.52 -27.49
C SER A 983 14.58 -11.18 -26.76
N PRO A 984 15.12 -10.09 -27.30
CA PRO A 984 15.00 -8.78 -26.68
C PRO A 984 13.57 -8.21 -26.73
N SER A 985 12.68 -8.74 -27.56
CA SER A 985 11.30 -8.26 -27.68
C SER A 985 10.34 -9.36 -28.12
N ILE A 986 9.04 -9.14 -27.91
CA ILE A 986 8.00 -10.09 -28.33
C ILE A 986 8.07 -10.33 -29.85
N GLY A 987 7.97 -11.58 -30.27
CA GLY A 987 7.95 -12.01 -31.66
C GLY A 987 9.31 -11.96 -32.37
N ARG A 988 10.40 -11.61 -31.65
CA ARG A 988 11.74 -11.49 -32.22
C ARG A 988 12.69 -12.46 -31.51
N LEU A 989 13.18 -13.46 -32.24
CA LEU A 989 14.21 -14.38 -31.79
C LEU A 989 15.50 -14.04 -32.52
N GLU A 990 16.62 -13.99 -31.80
CA GLU A 990 17.92 -13.58 -32.32
C GLU A 990 19.02 -14.54 -31.88
N GLU A 991 20.03 -14.68 -32.73
CA GLU A 991 21.23 -15.43 -32.40
C GLU A 991 21.99 -14.75 -31.25
N ALA A 992 22.62 -15.57 -30.42
CA ALA A 992 23.58 -15.17 -29.40
C ALA A 992 24.72 -16.18 -29.35
N TRP A 993 25.82 -15.80 -28.71
CA TRP A 993 26.83 -16.75 -28.30
C TRP A 993 26.51 -17.28 -26.91
N THR A 994 26.74 -18.57 -26.67
CA THR A 994 26.78 -19.16 -25.33
C THR A 994 28.15 -19.78 -25.10
N LEU A 995 28.91 -19.24 -24.15
CA LEU A 995 30.08 -19.88 -23.57
C LEU A 995 29.63 -20.90 -22.53
N ILE A 996 30.09 -22.13 -22.66
CA ILE A 996 29.71 -23.24 -21.80
C ILE A 996 30.98 -23.77 -21.12
N TYR A 997 31.04 -23.63 -19.80
CA TYR A 997 32.10 -24.22 -18.97
C TYR A 997 31.57 -25.51 -18.40
N GLU A 998 32.17 -26.63 -18.77
CA GLU A 998 31.68 -27.97 -18.45
C GLU A 998 32.47 -28.59 -17.29
N ALA A 999 31.73 -29.19 -16.36
CA ALA A 999 32.28 -30.09 -15.34
C ALA A 999 31.47 -31.41 -15.38
N PRO A 1000 31.88 -32.37 -16.22
CA PRO A 1000 31.18 -33.64 -16.36
C PRO A 1000 31.50 -34.58 -15.20
N ASP A 1001 30.49 -35.35 -14.78
CA ASP A 1001 30.61 -36.41 -13.79
C ASP A 1001 31.37 -36.00 -12.50
N VAL A 1002 30.96 -34.90 -11.85
CA VAL A 1002 31.54 -34.42 -10.58
C VAL A 1002 30.50 -34.40 -9.44
N HIS A 1003 30.96 -34.33 -8.18
CA HIS A 1003 30.07 -34.25 -7.00
C HIS A 1003 29.57 -32.82 -6.71
N SER A 1004 30.37 -31.82 -7.05
CA SER A 1004 30.08 -30.39 -6.90
C SER A 1004 30.66 -29.63 -8.08
N PHE A 1005 30.18 -28.42 -8.33
CA PHE A 1005 30.76 -27.48 -9.28
C PHE A 1005 31.41 -26.33 -8.54
N GLU A 1006 32.65 -26.00 -8.88
CA GLU A 1006 33.36 -24.85 -8.33
C GLU A 1006 34.02 -24.07 -9.47
N SER A 1007 33.87 -22.76 -9.48
CA SER A 1007 34.61 -21.90 -10.40
C SER A 1007 34.90 -20.52 -9.83
N HIS A 1008 36.05 -19.96 -10.21
CA HIS A 1008 36.38 -18.55 -10.01
C HIS A 1008 36.75 -17.96 -11.37
N LEU A 1009 35.81 -17.24 -11.97
CA LEU A 1009 36.01 -16.50 -13.21
C LEU A 1009 36.36 -15.05 -12.92
N ARG A 1010 37.40 -14.53 -13.57
CA ARG A 1010 37.77 -13.11 -13.55
C ARG A 1010 37.57 -12.47 -14.91
N PHE A 1011 36.88 -11.34 -14.92
CA PHE A 1011 36.52 -10.53 -16.07
C PHE A 1011 37.35 -9.24 -16.03
N GLU A 1012 38.25 -9.08 -17.00
CA GLU A 1012 39.20 -7.97 -17.11
C GLU A 1012 39.03 -7.27 -18.46
N PHE A 1013 38.76 -5.96 -18.41
CA PHE A 1013 38.72 -5.14 -19.62
C PHE A 1013 40.12 -4.66 -20.02
N GLU A 1014 40.45 -4.82 -21.29
CA GLU A 1014 41.70 -4.42 -21.90
C GLU A 1014 41.42 -3.59 -23.16
N LYS A 1015 42.32 -2.69 -23.53
CA LYS A 1015 42.23 -2.03 -24.84
C LYS A 1015 42.53 -3.04 -25.94
N THR A 1016 41.74 -3.00 -27.01
CA THR A 1016 42.02 -3.80 -28.21
C THR A 1016 43.18 -3.15 -28.96
N ASP A 1017 44.20 -3.94 -29.29
CA ASP A 1017 45.30 -3.55 -30.19
C ASP A 1017 44.82 -3.36 -31.64
#